data_AF-A0A6P7T583-F1
#
_entry.id   AF-A0A6P7T583-F1
#
_cell.length_a   1.000
_cell.length_b   1.000
_cell.length_c   1.000
_cell.angle_alpha   90.00
_cell.angle_beta   90.00
_cell.angle_gamma   90.00
#
_symmetry.space_group_name_H-M   'P 1'
#
loop_
_entity.id
_entity.type
_entity.pdbx_description
1 polymer ?
#
loop_
_entity_poly.entity_id
_entity_poly.type
_entity_poly.pdbx_seq_one_letter_code
_entity_poly.pdbx_strand_id
1 'polypeptide(L)'
;MTEVMLSVLLMIVMLMANSCLCVDHTYHVKENNDINSYIGDIVTDTHLLDNIQSQDKLTFNVLQGGTDGGVQLFNVTPGGQLHTAAILDAETMCQYNAECFRILEIAVQHGHSFIKILEIKVIIEDVNDNSPMFPNKDFNIQFDESATKGRKETLPNAIDKDVSIENSKISYQLRNKHENIFQLSVSTISDSQSNIELILGGKLDREKKESYALQLIATDGGSPSKESVLDIKILVRDKNDNAPVFSQSIYNVTVNDTHSKEKPIIKLIATDLDEGDNGRIVYSFSQDISEKDRKKFISNQTSGEIYITNEFQFGKVYKLFIEARDNGNPSKFSVVTVVVNSISHLNNPPKIDVKFVLKSTGNTAVISEGTQIHSFVAFVKVTDNDNGVNGQVKCHLQNRYLQLISMSEKKYKVVVKSEIDRESEKSFNFTIKCQDNGLPPLKVEKQFSMLVTDINDVQPQFSQDIFKFLTYENEHKDFPVGYVNATDPDIGDGGQLTYSLLSNGKDILPFQISDVGFISTTESLDREEKNLYEFKVLVKDKGTPSLEKRANVVVEVMDLNDNAPYFSFPNVDPFSLNVHYHPHSDQDITVVRASDRDSQHNAFLTYEILRGNEKHLFQMNHHSGVLSFSRSLYQNDAGFYELELGVKDSGSPVLSSTTTLSLTLTVSNTTSKIFKTPSKTTTESSNGLQLNVMIVIVIAAVIVSVVIVISISICIVHRLKQTDSNYNNSVDMYHKVTPALNVQSKYIFDPTCVLPGIQYTLEGNVKKSQQPMVDREDIHCRTMLGNGWDNSTLRRHQQMFVPREESMSPGYRELSSADETSEMSILSSHTDSSHGWSVGSAGHYETLPDLCRYQIEHTWNRRKQLPHTLDRSRGDNNNQYPGYTYQPNIDSNTVCHPDQIPLNITGTTSKITEQPSTTPMTSVFTSNNKPPLPAVPKVTTLPKVPSVLQVPVLSTPNNTIALH
;
A
#
# COMPACT_ATOMS: atom_id res chain seq x y z
N MET A 1 33.91 -56.56 120.39
CA MET A 1 34.20 -55.91 119.09
C MET A 1 35.10 -54.68 119.21
N THR A 2 35.14 -53.97 120.34
CA THR A 2 35.95 -52.75 120.52
C THR A 2 37.47 -52.97 120.45
N GLU A 3 38.01 -54.03 121.06
CA GLU A 3 39.47 -54.24 121.12
C GLU A 3 40.12 -54.56 119.76
N VAL A 4 39.46 -55.34 118.90
CA VAL A 4 39.99 -55.70 117.57
C VAL A 4 40.01 -54.49 116.63
N MET A 5 39.04 -53.57 116.75
CA MET A 5 39.11 -52.31 116.02
C MET A 5 40.24 -51.41 116.54
N LEU A 6 40.51 -51.41 117.84
CA LEU A 6 41.60 -50.62 118.41
C LEU A 6 42.98 -51.14 117.99
N SER A 7 43.19 -52.46 117.97
CA SER A 7 44.48 -53.04 117.53
C SER A 7 44.72 -52.84 116.04
N VAL A 8 43.71 -52.99 115.19
CA VAL A 8 43.82 -52.71 113.74
C VAL A 8 44.06 -51.22 113.48
N LEU A 9 43.37 -50.32 114.19
CA LEU A 9 43.59 -48.88 114.06
C LEU A 9 45.02 -48.50 114.51
N LEU A 10 45.52 -49.06 115.62
CA LEU A 10 46.88 -48.82 116.07
C LEU A 10 47.93 -49.36 115.09
N MET A 11 47.67 -50.51 114.45
CA MET A 11 48.54 -51.09 113.43
C MET A 11 48.57 -50.24 112.15
N ILE A 12 47.41 -49.70 111.72
CA ILE A 12 47.32 -48.78 110.58
C ILE A 12 48.00 -47.45 110.89
N VAL A 13 47.85 -46.90 112.11
CA VAL A 13 48.56 -45.67 112.54
C VAL A 13 50.08 -45.91 112.57
N MET A 14 50.55 -47.06 113.06
CA MET A 14 51.98 -47.42 113.04
C MET A 14 52.54 -47.67 111.62
N LEU A 15 51.71 -48.16 110.68
CA LEU A 15 52.10 -48.34 109.28
C LEU A 15 52.12 -47.00 108.51
N MET A 16 51.13 -46.14 108.75
CA MET A 16 51.08 -44.78 108.19
C MET A 16 52.19 -43.87 108.74
N ALA A 17 52.64 -44.09 109.98
CA ALA A 17 53.72 -43.30 110.60
C ALA A 17 55.12 -43.58 110.02
N ASN A 18 55.33 -44.73 109.36
CA ASN A 18 56.65 -45.20 108.91
C ASN A 18 56.91 -44.98 107.41
N SER A 19 56.15 -44.11 106.74
CA SER A 19 56.39 -43.70 105.35
C SER A 19 56.38 -42.18 105.14
N CYS A 20 56.75 -41.43 106.18
CA CYS A 20 57.09 -40.02 106.04
C CYS A 20 58.62 -39.91 105.85
N LEU A 21 59.07 -39.66 104.61
CA LEU A 21 60.43 -39.20 104.34
C LEU A 21 60.56 -37.79 104.94
N CYS A 22 61.21 -37.71 106.10
CA CYS A 22 61.23 -36.52 106.94
C CYS A 22 62.35 -35.56 106.50
N VAL A 23 62.16 -34.96 105.33
CA VAL A 23 62.98 -33.86 104.79
C VAL A 23 63.19 -32.79 105.88
N ASP A 24 64.44 -32.47 106.21
CA ASP A 24 64.79 -31.50 107.26
C ASP A 24 64.36 -30.07 106.90
N HIS A 25 64.48 -29.70 105.62
CA HIS A 25 64.04 -28.40 105.11
C HIS A 25 63.77 -28.45 103.60
N THR A 26 62.86 -27.60 103.12
CA THR A 26 62.58 -27.43 101.69
C THR A 26 62.92 -26.02 101.23
N TYR A 27 63.86 -25.90 100.28
CA TYR A 27 64.13 -24.66 99.57
C TYR A 27 63.38 -24.62 98.25
N HIS A 28 63.04 -23.40 97.84
CA HIS A 28 62.47 -23.09 96.53
C HIS A 28 63.51 -22.28 95.76
N VAL A 29 63.87 -22.74 94.56
CA VAL A 29 64.78 -22.02 93.65
C VAL A 29 64.13 -21.91 92.30
N LYS A 30 64.08 -20.69 91.74
CA LYS A 30 63.62 -20.51 90.37
C LYS A 30 64.67 -21.01 89.39
N GLU A 31 64.25 -21.49 88.24
CA GLU A 31 65.16 -21.80 87.15
C GLU A 31 65.81 -20.53 86.55
N ASN A 32 66.68 -20.70 85.55
CA ASN A 32 67.41 -19.63 84.85
C ASN A 32 68.26 -18.71 85.76
N ASN A 33 68.48 -19.11 87.02
CA ASN A 33 69.38 -18.43 87.95
C ASN A 33 70.86 -18.61 87.53
N ASP A 34 71.64 -17.53 87.66
CA ASP A 34 73.09 -17.52 87.41
C ASP A 34 73.85 -18.59 88.25
N ILE A 35 75.04 -18.96 87.79
CA ILE A 35 75.91 -19.91 88.49
C ILE A 35 76.49 -19.26 89.76
N ASN A 36 76.34 -19.93 90.90
CA ASN A 36 76.56 -19.40 92.26
C ASN A 36 75.51 -18.38 92.73
N SER A 37 74.29 -18.40 92.19
CA SER A 37 73.14 -17.74 92.83
C SER A 37 72.86 -18.35 94.20
N TYR A 38 72.70 -17.50 95.21
CA TYR A 38 72.38 -17.88 96.59
C TYR A 38 70.92 -18.33 96.71
N ILE A 39 70.69 -19.47 97.34
CA ILE A 39 69.35 -20.08 97.54
C ILE A 39 68.87 -19.89 98.98
N GLY A 40 69.77 -20.07 99.96
CA GLY A 40 69.43 -20.00 101.40
C GLY A 40 70.62 -20.35 102.29
N ASP A 41 70.44 -20.21 103.60
CA ASP A 41 71.47 -20.54 104.59
C ASP A 41 70.95 -21.64 105.51
N ILE A 42 71.46 -22.85 105.27
CA ILE A 42 71.04 -24.07 105.96
C ILE A 42 71.24 -23.92 107.48
N VAL A 43 72.18 -23.07 107.93
CA VAL A 43 72.47 -22.85 109.33
C VAL A 43 71.34 -22.09 110.05
N THR A 44 70.79 -21.06 109.42
CA THR A 44 69.68 -20.28 109.99
C THR A 44 68.36 -21.02 109.85
N ASP A 45 68.10 -21.55 108.66
CA ASP A 45 66.74 -21.94 108.26
C ASP A 45 66.33 -23.31 108.84
N THR A 46 67.31 -24.08 109.34
CA THR A 46 67.09 -25.34 110.07
C THR A 46 67.22 -25.22 111.59
N HIS A 47 67.41 -24.01 112.13
CA HIS A 47 67.54 -23.73 113.57
C HIS A 47 68.65 -24.51 114.32
N LEU A 48 69.68 -25.00 113.61
CA LEU A 48 70.69 -25.90 114.19
C LEU A 48 71.54 -25.28 115.31
N LEU A 49 71.68 -23.95 115.38
CA LEU A 49 72.44 -23.28 116.44
C LEU A 49 71.64 -22.94 117.70
N ASP A 50 70.31 -23.09 117.73
CA ASP A 50 69.50 -22.69 118.89
C ASP A 50 69.80 -23.49 120.18
N ASN A 51 70.54 -24.61 120.06
CA ASN A 51 71.07 -25.39 121.18
C ASN A 51 72.62 -25.36 121.32
N ILE A 52 73.34 -24.58 120.50
CA ILE A 52 74.82 -24.55 120.49
C ILE A 52 75.30 -23.20 121.04
N GLN A 53 75.94 -23.22 122.23
CA GLN A 53 76.51 -21.99 122.81
C GLN A 53 77.67 -21.46 121.95
N SER A 54 77.70 -20.14 121.80
CA SER A 54 78.37 -19.47 120.67
C SER A 54 79.90 -19.41 120.77
N GLN A 55 80.59 -20.37 120.17
CA GLN A 55 81.82 -20.10 119.39
C GLN A 55 82.28 -21.21 118.43
N ASP A 56 81.60 -22.37 118.42
CA ASP A 56 81.98 -23.52 117.61
C ASP A 56 81.57 -23.38 116.13
N LYS A 57 82.52 -23.71 115.24
CA LYS A 57 82.37 -23.52 113.79
C LYS A 57 81.98 -24.82 113.10
N LEU A 58 80.68 -25.00 112.87
CA LEU A 58 80.15 -26.08 112.03
C LEU A 58 80.70 -25.98 110.60
N THR A 59 80.86 -27.13 109.96
CA THR A 59 81.23 -27.25 108.55
C THR A 59 80.27 -28.17 107.81
N PHE A 60 79.80 -27.71 106.66
CA PHE A 60 78.79 -28.40 105.84
C PHE A 60 79.43 -28.91 104.54
N ASN A 61 79.19 -30.17 104.19
CA ASN A 61 79.65 -30.78 102.95
C ASN A 61 78.52 -31.62 102.32
N VAL A 62 78.27 -31.48 101.02
CA VAL A 62 77.36 -32.39 100.28
C VAL A 62 78.02 -33.77 100.19
N LEU A 63 77.32 -34.84 100.57
CA LEU A 63 77.86 -36.21 100.55
C LEU A 63 77.78 -36.80 99.14
N GLN A 64 76.55 -37.00 98.64
CA GLN A 64 76.19 -37.32 97.26
C GLN A 64 74.67 -37.14 97.15
N GLY A 65 74.19 -36.38 96.16
CA GLY A 65 72.76 -36.05 96.04
C GLY A 65 72.41 -34.82 95.19
N GLY A 66 73.42 -34.08 94.71
CA GLY A 66 73.22 -32.87 93.89
C GLY A 66 73.56 -33.02 92.41
N THR A 67 73.62 -34.25 91.87
CA THR A 67 74.07 -34.51 90.50
C THR A 67 72.97 -35.08 89.62
N ASP A 68 72.70 -34.42 88.49
CA ASP A 68 71.80 -34.93 87.44
C ASP A 68 72.57 -35.06 86.13
N GLY A 69 72.35 -36.14 85.37
CA GLY A 69 73.19 -36.51 84.22
C GLY A 69 74.69 -36.67 84.50
N GLY A 70 75.13 -36.57 85.76
CA GLY A 70 76.53 -36.47 86.17
C GLY A 70 77.06 -35.03 86.36
N VAL A 71 76.24 -34.01 86.13
CA VAL A 71 76.54 -32.59 86.37
C VAL A 71 76.09 -32.20 87.78
N GLN A 72 76.96 -31.56 88.56
CA GLN A 72 76.60 -31.04 89.88
C GLN A 72 75.76 -29.76 89.74
N LEU A 73 74.51 -29.80 90.20
CA LEU A 73 73.52 -28.71 90.11
C LEU A 73 73.61 -27.72 91.28
N PHE A 74 74.07 -28.18 92.45
CA PHE A 74 74.10 -27.40 93.68
C PHE A 74 75.44 -27.49 94.41
N ASN A 75 75.85 -26.40 95.05
CA ASN A 75 77.06 -26.29 95.85
C ASN A 75 76.71 -25.72 97.23
N VAL A 76 77.37 -26.20 98.28
CA VAL A 76 77.16 -25.75 99.65
C VAL A 76 78.51 -25.26 100.16
N THR A 77 78.57 -24.01 100.60
CA THR A 77 79.81 -23.49 101.19
C THR A 77 80.07 -24.18 102.52
N PRO A 78 81.34 -24.27 102.99
CA PRO A 78 81.63 -24.81 104.32
C PRO A 78 80.91 -24.07 105.46
N GLY A 79 80.40 -22.85 105.23
CA GLY A 79 79.57 -22.10 106.18
C GLY A 79 78.07 -22.43 106.15
N GLY A 80 77.61 -23.35 105.31
CA GLY A 80 76.21 -23.79 105.23
C GLY A 80 75.33 -23.04 104.23
N GLN A 81 75.89 -22.10 103.46
CA GLN A 81 75.14 -21.36 102.44
C GLN A 81 75.01 -22.18 101.15
N LEU A 82 73.76 -22.43 100.74
CA LEU A 82 73.39 -23.19 99.55
C LEU A 82 73.36 -22.27 98.32
N HIS A 83 74.01 -22.69 97.24
CA HIS A 83 74.10 -21.97 95.98
C HIS A 83 73.86 -22.90 94.78
N THR A 84 73.46 -22.36 93.64
CA THR A 84 73.49 -23.06 92.34
C THR A 84 74.93 -23.35 91.91
N ALA A 85 75.16 -24.49 91.27
CA ALA A 85 76.45 -24.89 90.68
C ALA A 85 76.39 -25.02 89.15
N ALA A 86 75.18 -25.11 88.59
CA ALA A 86 74.86 -24.97 87.18
C ALA A 86 73.67 -24.03 87.02
N ILE A 87 73.41 -23.55 85.80
CA ILE A 87 72.12 -22.95 85.45
C ILE A 87 71.09 -24.09 85.48
N LEU A 88 69.93 -23.84 86.08
CA LEU A 88 68.81 -24.77 86.13
C LEU A 88 67.85 -24.43 84.96
N ASP A 89 67.37 -25.45 84.28
CA ASP A 89 66.44 -25.43 83.12
C ASP A 89 65.39 -26.51 83.41
N ALA A 90 64.12 -26.13 83.53
CA ALA A 90 63.06 -27.03 83.96
C ALA A 90 62.62 -27.98 82.83
N GLU A 91 62.58 -27.51 81.59
CA GLU A 91 62.11 -28.27 80.42
C GLU A 91 62.99 -29.51 80.14
N THR A 92 64.28 -29.45 80.49
CA THR A 92 65.22 -30.56 80.33
C THR A 92 65.34 -31.45 81.57
N MET A 93 65.04 -30.93 82.78
CA MET A 93 65.24 -31.65 84.04
C MET A 93 63.95 -32.16 84.71
N CYS A 94 62.79 -31.67 84.31
CA CYS A 94 61.51 -31.95 84.97
C CYS A 94 60.57 -32.79 84.08
N GLN A 95 59.45 -33.23 84.64
CA GLN A 95 58.36 -33.83 83.88
C GLN A 95 57.14 -32.92 83.96
N TYR A 96 56.45 -32.77 82.83
CA TYR A 96 55.21 -31.99 82.73
C TYR A 96 54.21 -32.38 83.82
N ASN A 97 53.70 -31.39 84.56
CA ASN A 97 52.74 -31.58 85.65
C ASN A 97 53.23 -32.59 86.73
N ALA A 98 54.50 -32.51 87.10
CA ALA A 98 55.08 -33.21 88.25
C ALA A 98 55.88 -32.23 89.13
N GLU A 99 55.88 -32.47 90.45
CA GLU A 99 56.68 -31.65 91.38
C GLU A 99 58.18 -31.86 91.11
N CYS A 100 58.84 -30.85 90.55
CA CYS A 100 60.26 -30.96 90.19
C CYS A 100 61.14 -30.64 91.40
N PHE A 101 61.82 -31.64 91.94
CA PHE A 101 62.76 -31.45 93.05
C PHE A 101 64.00 -32.35 92.96
N ARG A 102 65.03 -32.01 93.73
CA ARG A 102 66.20 -32.85 94.02
C ARG A 102 66.45 -32.86 95.53
N ILE A 103 66.92 -33.98 96.09
CA ILE A 103 67.18 -34.13 97.53
C ILE A 103 68.70 -34.14 97.75
N LEU A 104 69.20 -33.13 98.44
CA LEU A 104 70.61 -32.99 98.81
C LEU A 104 70.86 -33.61 100.18
N GLU A 105 71.66 -34.68 100.23
CA GLU A 105 72.24 -35.20 101.47
C GLU A 105 73.46 -34.38 101.88
N ILE A 106 73.37 -33.67 103.01
CA ILE A 106 74.42 -32.76 103.49
C ILE A 106 74.92 -33.22 104.85
N ALA A 107 76.21 -33.57 104.95
CA ALA A 107 76.85 -33.86 106.23
C ALA A 107 77.11 -32.57 107.02
N VAL A 108 76.57 -32.53 108.24
CA VAL A 108 76.93 -31.54 109.26
C VAL A 108 78.07 -32.12 110.11
N GLN A 109 79.19 -31.41 110.17
CA GLN A 109 80.38 -31.80 110.92
C GLN A 109 80.80 -30.69 111.88
N HIS A 110 81.34 -31.07 113.05
CA HIS A 110 82.03 -30.17 113.96
C HIS A 110 83.50 -30.59 114.10
N GLY A 111 84.41 -29.77 113.57
CA GLY A 111 85.84 -30.05 113.55
C GLY A 111 86.20 -31.29 112.72
N HIS A 112 86.31 -32.44 113.39
CA HIS A 112 86.55 -33.75 112.77
C HIS A 112 85.46 -34.79 113.12
N SER A 113 84.38 -34.38 113.81
CA SER A 113 83.28 -35.25 114.23
C SER A 113 82.04 -35.02 113.37
N PHE A 114 81.49 -36.10 112.81
CA PHE A 114 80.19 -36.10 112.16
C PHE A 114 79.06 -35.95 113.19
N ILE A 115 78.03 -35.15 112.86
CA ILE A 115 76.86 -34.91 113.72
C ILE A 115 75.63 -35.65 113.16
N LYS A 116 75.15 -35.21 111.99
CA LYS A 116 74.05 -35.84 111.23
C LYS A 116 74.17 -35.54 109.73
N ILE A 117 73.39 -36.26 108.94
CA ILE A 117 73.01 -35.84 107.59
C ILE A 117 71.76 -34.95 107.72
N LEU A 118 71.64 -33.96 106.82
CA LEU A 118 70.40 -33.25 106.52
C LEU A 118 69.88 -33.73 105.16
N GLU A 119 68.60 -34.07 105.07
CA GLU A 119 67.90 -34.24 103.80
C GLU A 119 67.25 -32.90 103.41
N ILE A 120 67.89 -32.16 102.49
CA ILE A 120 67.39 -30.87 102.00
C ILE A 120 66.73 -31.05 100.64
N LYS A 121 65.39 -30.87 100.57
CA LYS A 121 64.66 -30.86 99.30
C LYS A 121 64.84 -29.49 98.65
N VAL A 122 65.30 -29.44 97.41
CA VAL A 122 65.28 -28.22 96.60
C VAL A 122 64.22 -28.43 95.52
N ILE A 123 63.12 -27.68 95.62
CA ILE A 123 62.09 -27.59 94.58
C ILE A 123 62.56 -26.57 93.55
N ILE A 124 62.53 -26.97 92.28
CA ILE A 124 62.82 -26.11 91.14
C ILE A 124 61.49 -25.50 90.68
N GLU A 125 61.37 -24.19 90.84
CA GLU A 125 60.21 -23.42 90.40
C GLU A 125 60.37 -23.02 88.94
N ASP A 126 59.47 -23.57 88.14
CA ASP A 126 59.19 -23.25 86.74
C ASP A 126 58.96 -21.73 86.55
N VAL A 127 59.62 -21.17 85.55
CA VAL A 127 59.52 -19.77 85.13
C VAL A 127 59.08 -19.76 83.68
N ASN A 128 58.03 -19.00 83.36
CA ASN A 128 57.62 -18.77 81.98
C ASN A 128 58.75 -18.11 81.17
N ASP A 129 59.54 -18.94 80.49
CA ASP A 129 60.71 -18.59 79.69
C ASP A 129 60.49 -18.99 78.22
N ASN A 130 59.78 -20.10 77.96
CA ASN A 130 59.25 -20.47 76.64
C ASN A 130 58.00 -19.65 76.29
N SER A 131 57.23 -20.09 75.29
CA SER A 131 55.99 -19.43 74.86
C SER A 131 55.23 -20.36 73.91
N PRO A 132 53.90 -20.23 73.77
CA PRO A 132 53.11 -21.15 72.95
C PRO A 132 53.57 -21.10 71.50
N MET A 133 53.81 -22.23 70.85
CA MET A 133 54.26 -22.28 69.45
C MET A 133 53.35 -23.16 68.58
N PHE A 134 52.79 -22.58 67.52
CA PHE A 134 52.09 -23.34 66.49
C PHE A 134 53.07 -24.11 65.58
N PRO A 135 52.73 -25.34 65.11
CA PRO A 135 53.58 -26.12 64.21
C PRO A 135 53.93 -25.45 62.87
N ASN A 136 53.06 -24.57 62.38
CA ASN A 136 53.23 -23.76 61.18
C ASN A 136 52.89 -22.30 61.50
N LYS A 137 53.37 -21.35 60.70
CA LYS A 137 53.03 -19.92 60.85
C LYS A 137 51.74 -19.52 60.14
N ASP A 138 51.39 -20.23 59.06
CA ASP A 138 50.18 -20.03 58.28
C ASP A 138 49.32 -21.31 58.24
N PHE A 139 48.01 -21.13 58.06
CA PHE A 139 47.07 -22.23 57.86
C PHE A 139 46.03 -21.87 56.80
N ASN A 140 45.91 -22.69 55.76
CA ASN A 140 45.09 -22.39 54.58
C ASN A 140 43.81 -23.26 54.59
N ILE A 141 42.65 -22.61 54.67
CA ILE A 141 41.32 -23.25 54.73
C ILE A 141 40.53 -22.94 53.45
N GLN A 142 39.72 -23.88 52.98
CA GLN A 142 38.88 -23.71 51.79
C GLN A 142 37.41 -24.05 52.06
N PHE A 143 36.56 -23.02 52.03
CA PHE A 143 35.11 -23.17 52.10
C PHE A 143 34.50 -22.96 50.71
N ASP A 144 33.61 -23.84 50.29
CA ASP A 144 32.67 -23.56 49.21
C ASP A 144 31.73 -22.44 49.65
N GLU A 145 31.36 -21.48 48.80
CA GLU A 145 30.48 -20.39 49.26
C GLU A 145 29.06 -20.84 49.62
N SER A 146 28.60 -21.89 48.93
CA SER A 146 27.38 -22.64 49.25
C SER A 146 27.46 -23.45 50.55
N ALA A 147 28.54 -23.32 51.34
CA ALA A 147 28.66 -23.98 52.64
C ALA A 147 27.59 -23.50 53.61
N THR A 148 26.95 -24.45 54.28
CA THR A 148 25.91 -24.17 55.27
C THR A 148 26.49 -23.64 56.57
N LYS A 149 25.75 -22.71 57.20
CA LYS A 149 26.03 -22.25 58.56
C LYS A 149 26.14 -23.45 59.51
N GLY A 150 27.22 -23.49 60.29
CA GLY A 150 27.54 -24.60 61.19
C GLY A 150 28.57 -25.60 60.65
N ARG A 151 29.03 -25.47 59.39
CA ARG A 151 30.25 -26.18 58.94
C ARG A 151 31.43 -25.78 59.84
N LYS A 152 32.21 -26.78 60.25
CA LYS A 152 33.40 -26.61 61.10
C LYS A 152 34.66 -27.05 60.36
N GLU A 153 35.78 -26.43 60.69
CA GLU A 153 37.12 -26.82 60.25
C GLU A 153 38.05 -26.85 61.47
N THR A 154 38.83 -27.93 61.65
CA THR A 154 39.73 -28.09 62.79
C THR A 154 41.03 -27.32 62.59
N LEU A 155 41.46 -26.58 63.62
CA LEU A 155 42.70 -25.81 63.64
C LEU A 155 43.79 -26.54 64.43
N PRO A 156 45.08 -26.34 64.11
CA PRO A 156 46.18 -26.90 64.90
C PRO A 156 46.26 -26.26 66.29
N ASN A 157 46.64 -27.05 67.29
CA ASN A 157 47.03 -26.52 68.61
C ASN A 157 48.39 -25.82 68.49
N ALA A 158 48.61 -24.81 69.34
CA ALA A 158 49.94 -24.44 69.78
C ALA A 158 50.42 -25.41 70.87
N ILE A 159 51.73 -25.51 71.03
CA ILE A 159 52.39 -26.30 72.07
C ILE A 159 53.29 -25.35 72.84
N ASP A 160 53.11 -25.28 74.16
CA ASP A 160 54.09 -24.67 75.05
C ASP A 160 55.00 -25.76 75.64
N LYS A 161 56.13 -25.35 76.20
CA LYS A 161 57.14 -26.26 76.76
C LYS A 161 57.21 -26.25 78.28
N ASP A 162 56.92 -25.10 78.90
CA ASP A 162 56.94 -24.91 80.35
C ASP A 162 56.31 -26.12 81.06
N VAL A 163 56.91 -26.62 82.14
CA VAL A 163 56.50 -27.87 82.80
C VAL A 163 55.37 -27.68 83.82
N SER A 164 55.14 -26.46 84.31
CA SER A 164 54.03 -26.08 85.20
C SER A 164 52.70 -25.99 84.45
N ILE A 165 51.61 -26.44 85.09
CA ILE A 165 50.25 -26.20 84.57
C ILE A 165 49.95 -24.70 84.45
N GLU A 166 50.44 -23.86 85.38
CA GLU A 166 50.04 -22.44 85.37
C GLU A 166 50.65 -21.68 84.21
N ASN A 167 51.93 -21.92 83.88
CA ASN A 167 52.57 -21.26 82.74
C ASN A 167 52.13 -21.91 81.41
N SER A 168 52.25 -23.23 81.25
CA SER A 168 51.95 -23.94 79.99
C SER A 168 50.50 -23.95 79.51
N LYS A 169 49.55 -23.44 80.30
CA LYS A 169 48.12 -23.48 80.00
C LYS A 169 47.73 -22.46 78.94
N ILE A 170 47.75 -22.91 77.69
CA ILE A 170 47.36 -22.10 76.54
C ILE A 170 45.85 -21.80 76.55
N SER A 171 45.52 -20.51 76.46
CA SER A 171 44.22 -19.99 76.08
C SER A 171 44.23 -19.54 74.61
N TYR A 172 43.10 -19.65 73.91
CA TYR A 172 43.00 -19.38 72.47
C TYR A 172 41.99 -18.27 72.16
N GLN A 173 42.41 -17.26 71.40
CA GLN A 173 41.54 -16.16 70.95
C GLN A 173 41.63 -15.95 69.44
N LEU A 174 40.48 -15.83 68.76
CA LEU A 174 40.41 -15.52 67.33
C LEU A 174 40.27 -14.01 67.12
N ARG A 175 41.35 -13.35 66.70
CA ARG A 175 41.37 -11.95 66.26
C ARG A 175 40.82 -11.87 64.83
N ASN A 176 39.53 -11.55 64.71
CA ASN A 176 38.77 -11.54 63.47
C ASN A 176 37.96 -10.23 63.33
N LYS A 177 38.03 -9.56 62.17
CA LYS A 177 37.21 -8.35 61.86
C LYS A 177 35.79 -8.66 61.35
N HIS A 178 35.43 -9.95 61.32
CA HIS A 178 34.20 -10.51 60.73
C HIS A 178 33.61 -11.59 61.66
N GLU A 179 33.44 -11.27 62.95
CA GLU A 179 32.93 -12.17 64.01
C GLU A 179 31.57 -12.81 63.69
N ASN A 180 30.74 -12.13 62.89
CA ASN A 180 29.46 -12.64 62.39
C ASN A 180 29.61 -13.78 61.36
N ILE A 181 30.79 -13.96 60.76
CA ILE A 181 31.06 -14.95 59.70
C ILE A 181 31.85 -16.14 60.23
N PHE A 182 32.92 -15.90 61.00
CA PHE A 182 33.77 -16.97 61.56
C PHE A 182 33.88 -16.85 63.07
N GLN A 183 33.56 -17.94 63.77
CA GLN A 183 33.52 -18.04 65.22
C GLN A 183 34.47 -19.15 65.69
N LEU A 184 35.14 -18.93 66.82
CA LEU A 184 36.02 -19.94 67.42
C LEU A 184 35.25 -20.77 68.44
N SER A 185 35.39 -22.09 68.37
CA SER A 185 34.94 -23.03 69.39
C SER A 185 36.15 -23.76 69.94
N VAL A 186 36.38 -23.64 71.25
CA VAL A 186 37.51 -24.27 71.96
C VAL A 186 36.94 -25.18 73.04
N SER A 187 37.36 -26.44 73.07
CA SER A 187 37.00 -27.38 74.13
C SER A 187 38.19 -28.24 74.53
N THR A 188 38.61 -28.15 75.78
CA THR A 188 39.70 -28.94 76.36
C THR A 188 39.43 -30.43 76.24
N ILE A 189 40.41 -31.20 75.77
CA ILE A 189 40.38 -32.68 75.69
C ILE A 189 41.20 -33.26 76.85
N SER A 190 42.37 -32.68 77.11
CA SER A 190 43.28 -32.97 78.21
C SER A 190 44.01 -31.69 78.63
N ASP A 191 44.77 -31.73 79.72
CA ASP A 191 45.47 -30.56 80.29
C ASP A 191 46.42 -29.88 79.29
N SER A 192 46.92 -30.61 78.30
CA SER A 192 47.83 -30.14 77.24
C SER A 192 47.26 -30.15 75.81
N GLN A 193 45.98 -30.50 75.60
CA GLN A 193 45.36 -30.50 74.27
C GLN A 193 43.90 -30.01 74.26
N SER A 194 43.59 -29.11 73.33
CA SER A 194 42.23 -28.64 73.04
C SER A 194 41.75 -29.09 71.66
N ASN A 195 40.45 -29.34 71.50
CA ASN A 195 39.83 -29.26 70.19
C ASN A 195 39.60 -27.79 69.86
N ILE A 196 40.09 -27.35 68.70
CA ILE A 196 39.97 -25.97 68.23
C ILE A 196 39.26 -26.02 66.88
N GLU A 197 38.03 -25.52 66.83
CA GLU A 197 37.18 -25.57 65.65
C GLU A 197 36.80 -24.17 65.20
N LEU A 198 37.07 -23.86 63.93
CA LEU A 198 36.56 -22.66 63.27
C LEU A 198 35.17 -22.96 62.70
N ILE A 199 34.14 -22.28 63.22
CA ILE A 199 32.74 -22.48 62.83
C ILE A 199 32.29 -21.36 61.88
N LEU A 200 31.72 -21.74 60.74
CA LEU A 200 31.08 -20.82 59.80
C LEU A 200 29.72 -20.36 60.37
N GLY A 201 29.69 -19.16 60.94
CA GLY A 201 28.52 -18.52 61.52
C GLY A 201 27.66 -17.69 60.54
N GLY A 202 28.23 -17.31 59.39
CA GLY A 202 27.57 -16.52 58.35
C GLY A 202 27.31 -17.30 57.05
N LYS A 203 26.79 -16.61 56.03
CA LYS A 203 26.91 -17.05 54.63
C LYS A 203 28.23 -16.54 54.05
N LEU A 204 28.74 -17.24 53.04
CA LEU A 204 29.80 -16.78 52.16
C LEU A 204 29.20 -16.36 50.80
N ASP A 205 30.01 -15.64 50.02
CA ASP A 205 29.66 -14.85 48.83
C ASP A 205 31.02 -14.41 48.24
N ARG A 206 31.51 -15.13 47.22
CA ARG A 206 32.88 -14.97 46.69
C ARG A 206 32.99 -13.70 45.84
N GLU A 207 31.96 -13.37 45.07
CA GLU A 207 31.89 -12.20 44.19
C GLU A 207 32.05 -10.90 44.99
N LYS A 208 31.54 -10.91 46.23
CA LYS A 208 31.74 -9.82 47.19
C LYS A 208 33.05 -9.92 47.97
N LYS A 209 33.52 -11.14 48.31
CA LYS A 209 34.80 -11.34 49.00
C LYS A 209 35.35 -12.78 48.88
N GLU A 210 36.22 -12.95 47.88
CA GLU A 210 37.02 -14.16 47.60
C GLU A 210 37.83 -14.74 48.76
N SER A 211 38.34 -13.91 49.68
CA SER A 211 39.28 -14.38 50.71
C SER A 211 39.24 -13.58 52.02
N TYR A 212 39.57 -14.25 53.12
CA TYR A 212 39.61 -13.69 54.46
C TYR A 212 40.93 -14.06 55.15
N ALA A 213 41.53 -13.11 55.86
CA ALA A 213 42.69 -13.34 56.73
C ALA A 213 42.25 -13.13 58.19
N LEU A 214 42.42 -14.17 59.00
CA LEU A 214 42.13 -14.20 60.44
C LEU A 214 43.42 -14.48 61.20
N GLN A 215 43.48 -14.13 62.49
CA GLN A 215 44.59 -14.49 63.35
C GLN A 215 44.09 -15.31 64.54
N LEU A 216 44.58 -16.54 64.70
CA LEU A 216 44.41 -17.29 65.94
C LEU A 216 45.60 -16.98 66.85
N ILE A 217 45.32 -16.51 68.05
CA ILE A 217 46.29 -16.21 69.08
C ILE A 217 46.28 -17.37 70.09
N ALA A 218 47.46 -17.83 70.46
CA ALA A 218 47.68 -18.68 71.62
C ALA A 218 48.38 -17.82 72.68
N THR A 219 47.74 -17.63 73.83
CA THR A 219 48.26 -16.86 74.97
C THR A 219 48.41 -17.81 76.15
N ASP A 220 49.60 -17.88 76.75
CA ASP A 220 49.89 -18.75 77.90
C ASP A 220 49.18 -18.28 79.20
N GLY A 221 49.38 -19.01 80.29
CA GLY A 221 48.80 -18.68 81.60
C GLY A 221 49.74 -17.93 82.56
N GLY A 222 50.96 -17.61 82.13
CA GLY A 222 52.02 -17.08 82.98
C GLY A 222 51.93 -15.59 83.28
N SER A 223 52.98 -15.05 83.93
CA SER A 223 53.03 -13.64 84.34
C SER A 223 54.46 -13.09 84.29
N PRO A 224 54.80 -12.25 83.28
CA PRO A 224 53.93 -11.76 82.19
C PRO A 224 53.59 -12.88 81.18
N SER A 225 52.33 -12.90 80.74
CA SER A 225 51.88 -13.85 79.72
C SER A 225 52.43 -13.52 78.33
N LYS A 226 52.85 -14.53 77.57
CA LYS A 226 53.33 -14.38 76.18
C LYS A 226 52.29 -14.90 75.19
N GLU A 227 52.43 -14.46 73.93
CA GLU A 227 51.53 -14.79 72.84
C GLU A 227 52.29 -15.31 71.61
N SER A 228 51.68 -16.23 70.87
CA SER A 228 52.00 -16.44 69.46
C SER A 228 50.75 -16.39 68.57
N VAL A 229 51.00 -16.22 67.26
CA VAL A 229 49.95 -15.97 66.27
C VAL A 229 50.11 -16.92 65.09
N LEU A 230 48.99 -17.55 64.72
CA LEU A 230 48.80 -18.31 63.49
C LEU A 230 47.98 -17.47 62.50
N ASP A 231 48.54 -17.15 61.34
CA ASP A 231 47.84 -16.45 60.26
C ASP A 231 46.96 -17.45 59.47
N ILE A 232 45.65 -17.38 59.65
CA ILE A 232 44.68 -18.25 58.98
C ILE A 232 44.18 -17.56 57.72
N LYS A 233 44.53 -18.11 56.55
CA LYS A 233 44.01 -17.66 55.25
C LYS A 233 42.85 -18.56 54.83
N ILE A 234 41.69 -17.96 54.63
CA ILE A 234 40.50 -18.62 54.12
C ILE A 234 40.29 -18.19 52.68
N LEU A 235 40.25 -19.17 51.77
CA LEU A 235 39.83 -18.99 50.39
C LEU A 235 38.38 -19.46 50.23
N VAL A 236 37.55 -18.63 49.63
CA VAL A 236 36.19 -19.01 49.22
C VAL A 236 36.28 -19.65 47.83
N ARG A 237 35.73 -20.86 47.70
CA ARG A 237 35.62 -21.58 46.43
C ARG A 237 34.30 -21.25 45.75
N ASP A 238 34.45 -20.81 44.52
CA ASP A 238 33.42 -20.56 43.53
C ASP A 238 32.46 -21.74 43.30
N LYS A 239 31.20 -21.40 43.08
CA LYS A 239 30.14 -22.21 42.49
C LYS A 239 29.53 -21.43 41.34
N ASN A 240 28.93 -22.15 40.38
CA ASN A 240 28.03 -21.48 39.45
C ASN A 240 26.77 -21.01 40.24
N ASP A 241 26.78 -19.76 40.68
CA ASP A 241 25.80 -19.10 41.56
C ASP A 241 25.09 -17.99 40.76
N ASN A 242 25.84 -17.21 39.99
CA ASN A 242 25.31 -16.22 39.07
C ASN A 242 24.93 -16.85 37.70
N ALA A 243 24.57 -16.01 36.74
CA ALA A 243 24.25 -16.40 35.37
C ALA A 243 24.64 -15.26 34.43
N PRO A 244 24.92 -15.52 33.14
CA PRO A 244 25.39 -14.47 32.22
C PRO A 244 24.38 -13.33 32.07
N VAL A 245 24.75 -12.09 32.39
CA VAL A 245 23.87 -10.91 32.30
C VAL A 245 24.25 -10.05 31.09
N PHE A 246 23.33 -9.85 30.15
CA PHE A 246 23.52 -8.90 29.04
C PHE A 246 23.48 -7.43 29.51
N SER A 247 24.35 -6.60 28.93
CA SER A 247 24.43 -5.15 29.25
C SER A 247 23.20 -4.32 28.86
N GLN A 248 22.28 -4.90 28.05
CA GLN A 248 21.01 -4.29 27.65
C GLN A 248 19.94 -5.39 27.59
N SER A 249 18.68 -5.06 27.92
CA SER A 249 17.54 -5.98 27.84
C SER A 249 16.96 -6.13 26.43
N ILE A 250 17.15 -5.12 25.57
CA ILE A 250 16.83 -5.15 24.14
C ILE A 250 17.91 -4.36 23.41
N TYR A 251 18.53 -4.96 22.40
CA TYR A 251 19.45 -4.26 21.50
C TYR A 251 18.72 -3.90 20.20
N ASN A 252 18.70 -2.61 19.83
CA ASN A 252 18.14 -2.15 18.56
C ASN A 252 19.28 -1.77 17.60
N VAL A 253 19.36 -2.44 16.45
CA VAL A 253 20.36 -2.16 15.39
C VAL A 253 19.65 -1.81 14.09
N THR A 254 20.20 -0.83 13.37
CA THR A 254 19.73 -0.47 12.02
C THR A 254 20.84 -0.77 11.03
N VAL A 255 20.52 -1.53 9.98
CA VAL A 255 21.44 -1.94 8.91
C VAL A 255 20.88 -1.50 7.57
N ASN A 256 21.74 -1.10 6.64
CA ASN A 256 21.35 -0.72 5.27
C ASN A 256 21.98 -1.64 4.22
N ASP A 257 21.48 -1.58 2.99
CA ASP A 257 21.94 -2.37 1.84
C ASP A 257 23.38 -2.06 1.40
N THR A 258 23.99 -0.98 1.88
CA THR A 258 25.43 -0.68 1.72
C THR A 258 26.34 -1.32 2.78
N HIS A 259 25.79 -2.02 3.79
CA HIS A 259 26.58 -2.64 4.87
C HIS A 259 27.36 -3.87 4.37
N SER A 260 28.68 -3.88 4.58
CA SER A 260 29.51 -5.04 4.23
C SER A 260 29.21 -6.24 5.13
N LYS A 261 28.97 -7.41 4.50
CA LYS A 261 28.72 -8.70 5.18
C LYS A 261 29.89 -9.17 6.05
N GLU A 262 31.09 -8.67 5.79
CA GLU A 262 32.31 -8.94 6.57
C GLU A 262 32.37 -8.15 7.89
N LYS A 263 31.51 -7.15 8.07
CA LYS A 263 31.42 -6.36 9.31
C LYS A 263 30.23 -6.84 10.15
N PRO A 264 30.39 -7.02 11.47
CA PRO A 264 29.25 -7.34 12.32
C PRO A 264 28.25 -6.19 12.29
N ILE A 265 26.96 -6.52 12.32
CA ILE A 265 25.88 -5.54 12.51
C ILE A 265 25.82 -5.07 13.97
N ILE A 266 26.12 -5.96 14.91
CA ILE A 266 26.20 -5.64 16.35
C ILE A 266 27.18 -6.58 17.05
N LYS A 267 27.77 -6.10 18.14
CA LYS A 267 28.49 -6.90 19.14
C LYS A 267 27.70 -6.89 20.44
N LEU A 268 27.31 -8.07 20.90
CA LEU A 268 26.66 -8.24 22.19
C LEU A 268 27.70 -8.34 23.30
N ILE A 269 27.32 -7.85 24.48
CA ILE A 269 28.14 -7.93 25.69
C ILE A 269 27.25 -8.49 26.78
N ALA A 270 27.58 -9.70 27.23
CA ALA A 270 27.16 -10.25 28.51
C ALA A 270 28.37 -10.37 29.44
N THR A 271 28.12 -10.31 30.74
CA THR A 271 29.10 -10.46 31.81
C THR A 271 28.56 -11.45 32.83
N ASP A 272 29.42 -12.34 33.28
CA ASP A 272 29.18 -13.19 34.43
C ASP A 272 30.14 -12.75 35.57
N LEU A 273 29.81 -13.12 36.80
CA LEU A 273 30.61 -12.78 37.99
C LEU A 273 31.44 -13.99 38.48
N ASP A 274 30.98 -15.21 38.19
CA ASP A 274 31.57 -16.47 38.63
C ASP A 274 32.96 -16.73 37.98
N GLU A 275 33.76 -17.61 38.57
CA GLU A 275 35.17 -17.82 38.20
C GLU A 275 35.40 -18.85 37.09
N GLY A 276 36.43 -18.62 36.27
CA GLY A 276 37.05 -19.65 35.43
C GLY A 276 36.18 -20.16 34.28
N ASP A 277 35.55 -21.32 34.48
CA ASP A 277 34.59 -21.92 33.54
C ASP A 277 33.13 -21.62 33.92
N ASN A 278 32.83 -21.39 35.21
CA ASN A 278 31.50 -20.99 35.67
C ASN A 278 31.13 -19.60 35.15
N GLY A 279 32.10 -18.69 34.98
CA GLY A 279 31.89 -17.40 34.30
C GLY A 279 32.18 -17.38 32.79
N ARG A 280 32.46 -18.52 32.15
CA ARG A 280 32.87 -18.55 30.72
C ARG A 280 31.66 -18.57 29.78
N ILE A 281 31.29 -17.40 29.30
CA ILE A 281 30.15 -17.19 28.40
C ILE A 281 30.40 -17.73 26.98
N VAL A 282 29.39 -18.41 26.44
CA VAL A 282 29.23 -18.82 25.05
C VAL A 282 27.91 -18.26 24.51
N TYR A 283 27.94 -17.61 23.34
CA TYR A 283 26.77 -17.01 22.69
C TYR A 283 26.15 -17.94 21.64
N SER A 284 24.82 -18.04 21.59
CA SER A 284 24.10 -18.83 20.57
C SER A 284 22.71 -18.26 20.25
N PHE A 285 22.07 -18.71 19.17
CA PHE A 285 20.67 -18.39 18.90
C PHE A 285 19.74 -19.29 19.75
N SER A 286 18.79 -18.69 20.47
CA SER A 286 17.73 -19.45 21.17
C SER A 286 16.92 -20.30 20.18
N GLN A 287 16.35 -21.40 20.67
CA GLN A 287 15.43 -22.27 19.92
C GLN A 287 14.14 -21.55 19.48
N ASP A 288 13.81 -20.40 20.09
CA ASP A 288 12.64 -19.58 19.73
C ASP A 288 12.74 -18.90 18.34
N ILE A 289 13.93 -18.86 17.73
CA ILE A 289 14.10 -18.26 16.41
C ILE A 289 13.56 -19.19 15.29
N SER A 290 12.85 -18.63 14.31
CA SER A 290 12.48 -19.41 13.13
C SER A 290 13.71 -19.88 12.36
N GLU A 291 13.76 -21.16 11.99
CA GLU A 291 14.76 -21.74 11.06
C GLU A 291 14.98 -20.89 9.79
N LYS A 292 13.91 -20.24 9.30
CA LYS A 292 13.98 -19.35 8.13
C LYS A 292 14.73 -18.05 8.40
N ASP A 293 14.73 -17.56 9.63
CA ASP A 293 15.41 -16.32 10.01
C ASP A 293 16.79 -16.59 10.59
N ARG A 294 17.02 -17.72 11.29
CA ARG A 294 18.36 -18.14 11.74
C ARG A 294 19.37 -18.17 10.60
N LYS A 295 19.00 -18.68 9.42
CA LYS A 295 19.86 -18.73 8.22
C LYS A 295 20.28 -17.37 7.67
N LYS A 296 19.61 -16.29 8.06
CA LYS A 296 19.93 -14.92 7.61
C LYS A 296 21.07 -14.27 8.39
N PHE A 297 21.51 -14.89 9.49
CA PHE A 297 22.52 -14.35 10.40
C PHE A 297 23.56 -15.40 10.79
N ILE A 298 24.73 -14.95 11.24
CA ILE A 298 25.77 -15.78 11.86
C ILE A 298 26.18 -15.10 13.17
N SER A 299 26.21 -15.84 14.28
CA SER A 299 26.70 -15.37 15.58
C SER A 299 28.06 -15.99 15.88
N ASN A 300 29.06 -15.16 16.20
CA ASN A 300 30.32 -15.63 16.75
C ASN A 300 30.12 -16.03 18.22
N GLN A 301 30.39 -17.31 18.53
CA GLN A 301 30.11 -17.91 19.83
C GLN A 301 30.96 -17.36 20.98
N THR A 302 32.13 -16.77 20.71
CA THR A 302 33.02 -16.24 21.76
C THR A 302 33.06 -14.71 21.78
N SER A 303 32.95 -14.03 20.63
CA SER A 303 33.01 -12.57 20.59
C SER A 303 31.66 -11.86 20.75
N GLY A 304 30.53 -12.58 20.68
CA GLY A 304 29.19 -12.00 20.73
C GLY A 304 28.80 -11.20 19.48
N GLU A 305 29.60 -11.25 18.42
CA GLU A 305 29.38 -10.50 17.17
C GLU A 305 28.38 -11.21 16.25
N ILE A 306 27.40 -10.46 15.72
CA ILE A 306 26.40 -10.96 14.78
C ILE A 306 26.62 -10.35 13.40
N TYR A 307 26.59 -11.20 12.37
CA TYR A 307 26.80 -10.90 10.96
C TYR A 307 25.56 -11.26 10.13
N ILE A 308 25.44 -10.72 8.92
CA ILE A 308 24.36 -11.01 7.96
C ILE A 308 24.84 -11.94 6.83
N THR A 309 23.96 -12.84 6.37
CA THR A 309 24.29 -13.81 5.30
C THR A 309 23.75 -13.39 3.93
N ASN A 310 23.97 -14.23 2.92
CA ASN A 310 23.37 -14.07 1.59
C ASN A 310 21.85 -14.30 1.55
N GLU A 311 21.24 -14.89 2.58
CA GLU A 311 19.77 -15.05 2.70
C GLU A 311 19.08 -13.83 3.37
N PHE A 312 19.86 -12.86 3.84
CA PHE A 312 19.35 -11.62 4.45
C PHE A 312 18.61 -10.75 3.42
N GLN A 313 17.50 -10.12 3.82
CA GLN A 313 16.67 -9.30 2.94
C GLN A 313 16.49 -7.90 3.52
N PHE A 314 16.78 -6.87 2.71
CA PHE A 314 16.60 -5.47 3.09
C PHE A 314 15.13 -5.06 3.03
N GLY A 315 14.76 -4.00 3.76
CA GLY A 315 13.37 -3.53 3.89
C GLY A 315 12.50 -4.35 4.87
N LYS A 316 13.09 -5.09 5.80
CA LYS A 316 12.38 -5.91 6.80
C LYS A 316 12.91 -5.71 8.22
N VAL A 317 12.04 -5.92 9.20
CA VAL A 317 12.42 -5.96 10.63
C VAL A 317 12.52 -7.41 11.07
N TYR A 318 13.66 -7.78 11.65
CA TYR A 318 13.88 -9.10 12.26
C TYR A 318 13.96 -8.98 13.77
N LYS A 319 13.52 -10.02 14.48
CA LYS A 319 13.73 -10.19 15.92
C LYS A 319 14.52 -11.47 16.14
N LEU A 320 15.66 -11.35 16.80
CA LEU A 320 16.54 -12.47 17.14
C LEU A 320 16.51 -12.64 18.65
N PHE A 321 16.40 -13.89 19.10
CA PHE A 321 16.56 -14.26 20.50
C PHE A 321 17.93 -14.90 20.64
N ILE A 322 18.81 -14.27 21.44
CA ILE A 322 20.21 -14.69 21.59
C ILE A 322 20.41 -15.12 23.03
N GLU A 323 20.88 -16.35 23.21
CA GLU A 323 21.23 -16.95 24.48
C GLU A 323 22.71 -16.70 24.79
N ALA A 324 23.02 -16.20 25.99
CA ALA A 324 24.35 -16.24 26.58
C ALA A 324 24.31 -17.30 27.68
N ARG A 325 25.17 -18.31 27.56
CA ARG A 325 25.22 -19.49 28.43
C ARG A 325 26.63 -19.65 28.99
N ASP A 326 26.75 -20.00 30.26
CA ASP A 326 28.05 -20.34 30.87
C ASP A 326 28.45 -21.81 30.63
N ASN A 327 29.71 -22.16 30.95
CA ASN A 327 30.19 -23.54 30.97
C ASN A 327 30.19 -24.17 32.39
N GLY A 328 29.39 -23.62 33.31
CA GLY A 328 29.29 -24.11 34.68
C GLY A 328 28.51 -25.42 34.81
N ASN A 329 28.45 -25.95 36.04
CA ASN A 329 27.68 -27.16 36.33
C ASN A 329 26.91 -27.04 37.66
N PRO A 330 25.57 -26.90 37.65
CA PRO A 330 24.71 -26.80 36.46
C PRO A 330 24.96 -25.53 35.66
N SER A 331 24.86 -25.61 34.33
CA SER A 331 25.05 -24.44 33.45
C SER A 331 23.82 -23.52 33.45
N LYS A 332 24.03 -22.22 33.68
CA LYS A 332 22.98 -21.19 33.58
C LYS A 332 23.12 -20.37 32.30
N PHE A 333 22.09 -19.58 32.03
CA PHE A 333 21.95 -18.81 30.80
C PHE A 333 20.96 -17.66 30.98
N SER A 334 21.07 -16.66 30.11
CA SER A 334 20.02 -15.66 29.89
C SER A 334 19.77 -15.46 28.39
N VAL A 335 18.64 -14.84 28.04
CA VAL A 335 18.24 -14.59 26.66
C VAL A 335 17.91 -13.11 26.46
N VAL A 336 18.45 -12.50 25.39
CA VAL A 336 18.18 -11.11 25.00
C VAL A 336 17.49 -11.03 23.64
N THR A 337 16.67 -10.00 23.46
CA THR A 337 16.08 -9.68 22.15
C THR A 337 16.96 -8.69 21.38
N VAL A 338 17.32 -9.03 20.15
CA VAL A 338 17.97 -8.12 19.19
C VAL A 338 16.98 -7.80 18.08
N VAL A 339 16.65 -6.52 17.90
CA VAL A 339 15.77 -6.05 16.81
C VAL A 339 16.64 -5.46 15.70
N VAL A 340 16.60 -6.08 14.52
CA VAL A 340 17.35 -5.65 13.34
C VAL A 340 16.40 -4.94 12.38
N ASN A 341 16.48 -3.62 12.33
CA ASN A 341 15.76 -2.77 11.39
C ASN A 341 16.55 -2.68 10.08
N SER A 342 16.11 -3.39 9.04
CA SER A 342 16.80 -3.42 7.75
C SER A 342 16.22 -2.40 6.77
N ILE A 343 17.00 -1.40 6.39
CA ILE A 343 16.62 -0.32 5.47
C ILE A 343 17.20 -0.62 4.07
N SER A 344 16.39 -0.38 3.04
CA SER A 344 16.80 -0.40 1.64
C SER A 344 17.00 1.04 1.16
N HIS A 345 18.13 1.36 0.55
CA HIS A 345 18.31 2.62 -0.20
C HIS A 345 17.84 2.47 -1.65
N LEU A 346 17.76 1.23 -2.18
CA LEU A 346 17.13 0.95 -3.47
C LEU A 346 15.67 1.44 -3.49
N ASN A 347 15.41 2.40 -4.36
CA ASN A 347 14.08 2.97 -4.64
C ASN A 347 13.25 2.01 -5.51
N ASN A 348 12.01 1.73 -5.15
CA ASN A 348 11.07 0.88 -5.91
C ASN A 348 10.01 1.73 -6.63
N PRO A 349 9.62 1.39 -7.87
CA PRO A 349 8.64 2.19 -8.59
C PRO A 349 7.21 2.02 -8.00
N PRO A 350 6.45 3.11 -7.84
CA PRO A 350 5.08 3.04 -7.31
C PRO A 350 4.15 2.21 -8.20
N LYS A 351 3.09 1.67 -7.60
CA LYS A 351 2.08 0.84 -8.29
C LYS A 351 0.68 1.47 -8.23
N ILE A 352 0.01 1.57 -9.39
CA ILE A 352 -1.33 2.17 -9.54
C ILE A 352 -2.42 1.09 -9.62
N ASP A 353 -3.29 1.05 -8.61
CA ASP A 353 -4.59 0.35 -8.60
C ASP A 353 -5.72 1.36 -8.90
N VAL A 354 -6.68 0.97 -9.74
CA VAL A 354 -7.78 1.84 -10.20
C VAL A 354 -9.07 1.05 -10.24
N LYS A 355 -10.15 1.62 -9.70
CA LYS A 355 -11.47 1.00 -9.60
C LYS A 355 -12.52 1.99 -10.09
N PHE A 356 -13.09 1.71 -11.27
CA PHE A 356 -14.16 2.48 -11.88
C PHE A 356 -15.50 2.24 -11.17
N VAL A 357 -16.43 3.19 -11.29
CA VAL A 357 -17.80 3.07 -10.75
C VAL A 357 -18.64 2.10 -11.58
N LEU A 358 -18.54 2.18 -12.92
CA LEU A 358 -19.21 1.27 -13.85
C LEU A 358 -18.32 0.04 -14.13
N LYS A 359 -18.94 -1.01 -14.72
CA LYS A 359 -18.24 -2.22 -15.15
C LYS A 359 -17.08 -1.86 -16.10
N SER A 360 -15.89 -2.38 -15.81
CA SER A 360 -14.67 -2.17 -16.58
C SER A 360 -14.04 -3.52 -16.94
N THR A 361 -13.50 -3.62 -18.15
CA THR A 361 -12.87 -4.82 -18.70
C THR A 361 -11.39 -4.54 -18.97
N GLY A 362 -10.53 -4.97 -18.04
CA GLY A 362 -9.09 -4.73 -18.11
C GLY A 362 -8.75 -3.24 -17.94
N ASN A 363 -8.30 -2.60 -19.01
CA ASN A 363 -8.01 -1.15 -19.04
C ASN A 363 -9.11 -0.32 -19.71
N THR A 364 -10.20 -0.94 -20.19
CA THR A 364 -11.34 -0.23 -20.78
C THR A 364 -12.43 -0.01 -19.72
N ALA A 365 -12.96 1.21 -19.66
CA ALA A 365 -14.07 1.59 -18.79
C ALA A 365 -15.12 2.38 -19.58
N VAL A 366 -16.29 2.56 -18.98
CA VAL A 366 -17.49 3.11 -19.63
C VAL A 366 -17.99 4.34 -18.86
N ILE A 367 -18.39 5.38 -19.59
CA ILE A 367 -19.00 6.61 -19.08
C ILE A 367 -20.12 7.06 -20.02
N SER A 368 -21.19 7.64 -19.49
CA SER A 368 -22.23 8.25 -20.33
C SER A 368 -21.95 9.74 -20.51
N GLU A 369 -22.29 10.33 -21.65
CA GLU A 369 -22.06 11.75 -21.93
C GLU A 369 -22.82 12.70 -21.01
N GLY A 370 -24.07 12.37 -20.65
CA GLY A 370 -24.86 13.06 -19.62
C GLY A 370 -24.29 12.99 -18.19
N THR A 371 -23.06 12.50 -18.01
CA THR A 371 -22.34 12.53 -16.74
C THR A 371 -21.90 13.96 -16.41
N GLN A 372 -22.66 14.63 -15.55
CA GLN A 372 -22.42 16.01 -15.11
C GLN A 372 -20.98 16.27 -14.63
N ILE A 373 -20.49 17.49 -14.86
CA ILE A 373 -19.18 17.96 -14.40
C ILE A 373 -19.02 17.75 -12.87
N HIS A 374 -17.84 17.35 -12.42
CA HIS A 374 -17.50 16.91 -11.05
C HIS A 374 -18.04 15.55 -10.59
N SER A 375 -18.82 14.84 -11.42
CA SER A 375 -19.23 13.46 -11.14
C SER A 375 -18.03 12.52 -10.95
N PHE A 376 -18.17 11.54 -10.07
CA PHE A 376 -17.12 10.59 -9.70
C PHE A 376 -17.04 9.41 -10.67
N VAL A 377 -15.85 9.19 -11.25
CA VAL A 377 -15.62 8.19 -12.31
C VAL A 377 -14.83 6.97 -11.80
N ALA A 378 -13.77 7.20 -11.02
CA ALA A 378 -12.92 6.12 -10.52
C ALA A 378 -12.17 6.48 -9.23
N PHE A 379 -12.00 5.50 -8.34
CA PHE A 379 -11.07 5.56 -7.22
C PHE A 379 -9.68 5.11 -7.68
N VAL A 380 -8.65 5.85 -7.30
CA VAL A 380 -7.24 5.55 -7.63
C VAL A 380 -6.47 5.37 -6.31
N LYS A 381 -5.91 4.19 -6.10
CA LYS A 381 -5.04 3.87 -4.98
C LYS A 381 -3.62 3.68 -5.48
N VAL A 382 -2.69 4.37 -4.84
CA VAL A 382 -1.26 4.21 -5.10
C VAL A 382 -0.67 3.37 -3.98
N THR A 383 0.13 2.37 -4.31
CA THR A 383 0.92 1.63 -3.33
C THR A 383 2.38 1.75 -3.69
N ASP A 384 3.12 2.30 -2.75
CA ASP A 384 4.57 2.31 -2.74
C ASP A 384 5.02 1.59 -1.47
N ASN A 385 6.01 0.71 -1.60
CA ASN A 385 6.50 -0.19 -0.56
C ASN A 385 7.68 0.41 0.21
N ASP A 386 8.23 1.53 -0.24
CA ASP A 386 9.41 2.13 0.36
C ASP A 386 9.07 3.00 1.58
N ASN A 387 10.12 3.29 2.36
CA ASN A 387 10.04 4.12 3.57
C ASN A 387 10.53 5.54 3.30
N GLY A 388 10.05 6.50 4.09
CA GLY A 388 10.48 7.90 3.98
C GLY A 388 10.10 8.55 2.65
N VAL A 389 11.02 9.31 2.05
CA VAL A 389 10.76 10.09 0.82
C VAL A 389 10.58 9.22 -0.42
N ASN A 390 11.31 8.10 -0.54
CA ASN A 390 11.11 7.09 -1.57
C ASN A 390 9.64 6.61 -1.57
N GLY A 391 9.09 6.36 -0.38
CA GLY A 391 7.69 5.95 -0.22
C GLY A 391 6.64 7.04 -0.46
N GLN A 392 6.99 8.29 -0.77
CA GLN A 392 6.04 9.39 -0.99
C GLN A 392 5.79 9.62 -2.48
N VAL A 393 4.54 9.54 -2.93
CA VAL A 393 4.17 9.57 -4.35
C VAL A 393 3.21 10.70 -4.69
N LYS A 394 3.51 11.44 -5.75
CA LYS A 394 2.61 12.43 -6.37
C LYS A 394 2.10 11.91 -7.70
N CYS A 395 0.81 12.06 -7.95
CA CYS A 395 0.17 11.63 -9.20
C CYS A 395 -0.50 12.79 -9.93
N HIS A 396 -0.51 12.68 -11.26
CA HIS A 396 -1.13 13.63 -12.18
C HIS A 396 -1.88 12.89 -13.30
N LEU A 397 -2.90 13.55 -13.84
CA LEU A 397 -3.71 13.10 -14.97
C LEU A 397 -3.95 14.33 -15.84
N GLN A 398 -3.49 14.28 -17.09
CA GLN A 398 -3.73 15.32 -18.08
C GLN A 398 -4.68 14.79 -19.16
N ASN A 399 -5.89 15.34 -19.21
CA ASN A 399 -6.93 15.00 -20.18
C ASN A 399 -7.87 16.22 -20.34
N ARG A 400 -8.68 16.25 -21.41
CA ARG A 400 -9.68 17.31 -21.63
C ARG A 400 -10.83 17.19 -20.63
N TYR A 401 -11.44 15.99 -20.60
CA TYR A 401 -12.69 15.64 -19.92
C TYR A 401 -12.53 15.25 -18.44
N LEU A 402 -11.39 14.69 -18.05
CA LEU A 402 -11.15 14.14 -16.72
C LEU A 402 -10.08 14.90 -15.93
N GLN A 403 -10.25 14.95 -14.61
CA GLN A 403 -9.26 15.49 -13.67
C GLN A 403 -9.05 14.55 -12.46
N LEU A 404 -7.83 14.54 -11.91
CA LEU A 404 -7.46 13.75 -10.74
C LEU A 404 -7.37 14.66 -9.50
N ILE A 405 -8.21 14.40 -8.49
CA ILE A 405 -8.25 15.14 -7.23
C ILE A 405 -7.69 14.25 -6.12
N SER A 406 -6.72 14.75 -5.37
CA SER A 406 -6.18 14.03 -4.19
C SER A 406 -7.19 13.99 -3.05
N MET A 407 -7.26 12.86 -2.35
CA MET A 407 -8.07 12.66 -1.15
C MET A 407 -7.18 12.41 0.09
N SER A 408 -6.03 11.77 -0.11
CA SER A 408 -4.92 11.66 0.84
C SER A 408 -3.64 11.31 0.06
N GLU A 409 -2.46 11.33 0.69
CA GLU A 409 -1.15 11.14 0.03
C GLU A 409 -1.10 10.00 -1.03
N LYS A 410 -1.68 8.84 -0.71
CA LYS A 410 -1.73 7.64 -1.56
C LYS A 410 -3.14 7.30 -2.11
N LYS A 411 -4.11 8.23 -2.08
CA LYS A 411 -5.50 8.03 -2.52
C LYS A 411 -6.04 9.24 -3.30
N TYR A 412 -6.60 8.98 -4.48
CA TYR A 412 -7.11 10.01 -5.38
C TYR A 412 -8.47 9.59 -5.95
N LYS A 413 -9.26 10.56 -6.41
CA LYS A 413 -10.49 10.35 -7.20
C LYS A 413 -10.33 10.97 -8.59
N VAL A 414 -10.76 10.23 -9.62
CA VAL A 414 -10.98 10.78 -10.95
C VAL A 414 -12.41 11.31 -11.01
N VAL A 415 -12.57 12.55 -11.47
CA VAL A 415 -13.88 13.18 -11.68
C VAL A 415 -13.94 13.86 -13.05
N VAL A 416 -15.15 14.10 -13.54
CA VAL A 416 -15.39 14.87 -14.76
C VAL A 416 -15.00 16.35 -14.55
N LYS A 417 -14.49 16.99 -15.60
CA LYS A 417 -13.90 18.34 -15.64
C LYS A 417 -14.56 19.25 -16.68
N SER A 418 -14.99 18.70 -17.81
CA SER A 418 -15.82 19.35 -18.82
C SER A 418 -16.95 18.41 -19.23
N GLU A 419 -17.97 18.93 -19.91
CA GLU A 419 -18.92 18.09 -20.64
C GLU A 419 -18.20 17.10 -21.57
N ILE A 420 -18.82 15.93 -21.72
CA ILE A 420 -18.46 14.84 -22.63
C ILE A 420 -19.59 14.76 -23.64
N ASP A 421 -19.25 14.48 -24.89
CA ASP A 421 -20.13 14.48 -26.07
C ASP A 421 -19.59 13.36 -26.97
N ARG A 422 -20.44 12.38 -27.29
CA ARG A 422 -20.08 11.14 -27.98
C ARG A 422 -20.09 11.35 -29.49
N GLU A 423 -20.89 12.26 -30.02
CA GLU A 423 -20.96 12.67 -31.43
C GLU A 423 -19.60 13.21 -31.85
N SER A 424 -19.00 14.04 -30.99
CA SER A 424 -17.65 14.59 -31.08
C SER A 424 -16.54 13.58 -30.79
N GLU A 425 -16.59 12.83 -29.69
CA GLU A 425 -15.47 11.93 -29.29
C GLU A 425 -15.93 10.60 -28.64
N LYS A 426 -16.47 9.69 -29.47
CA LYS A 426 -17.00 8.33 -29.12
C LYS A 426 -16.17 7.52 -28.13
N SER A 427 -14.85 7.70 -28.11
CA SER A 427 -13.98 7.12 -27.08
C SER A 427 -12.69 7.90 -26.96
N PHE A 428 -12.22 8.12 -25.73
CA PHE A 428 -11.00 8.87 -25.44
C PHE A 428 -10.06 8.11 -24.51
N ASN A 429 -8.75 8.32 -24.66
CA ASN A 429 -7.73 7.70 -23.81
C ASN A 429 -7.23 8.68 -22.75
N PHE A 430 -6.90 8.17 -21.55
CA PHE A 430 -6.24 8.96 -20.52
C PHE A 430 -5.17 8.15 -19.80
N THR A 431 -4.15 8.85 -19.28
CA THR A 431 -3.02 8.22 -18.58
C THR A 431 -2.85 8.87 -17.22
N ILE A 432 -2.85 8.06 -16.17
CA ILE A 432 -2.43 8.48 -14.84
C ILE A 432 -0.92 8.27 -14.75
N LYS A 433 -0.17 9.33 -14.46
CA LYS A 433 1.28 9.28 -14.22
C LYS A 433 1.53 9.53 -12.74
N CYS A 434 2.32 8.68 -12.09
CA CYS A 434 2.73 8.82 -10.70
C CYS A 434 4.26 8.81 -10.61
N GLN A 435 4.80 9.64 -9.73
CA GLN A 435 6.24 9.77 -9.49
C GLN A 435 6.49 9.83 -7.98
N ASP A 436 7.47 9.09 -7.50
CA ASP A 436 7.94 9.17 -6.12
C ASP A 436 8.93 10.34 -5.88
N ASN A 437 9.19 10.63 -4.61
CA ASN A 437 10.17 11.64 -4.18
C ASN A 437 11.54 11.02 -3.84
N GLY A 438 11.86 9.82 -4.34
CA GLY A 438 13.15 9.16 -4.13
C GLY A 438 14.30 9.76 -4.96
N LEU A 439 15.49 9.18 -4.85
CA LEU A 439 16.70 9.60 -5.57
C LEU A 439 17.43 8.38 -6.18
N PRO A 440 17.39 8.18 -7.52
CA PRO A 440 16.61 8.94 -8.50
C PRO A 440 15.10 8.69 -8.34
N PRO A 441 14.24 9.69 -8.62
CA PRO A 441 12.80 9.53 -8.50
C PRO A 441 12.26 8.68 -9.66
N LEU A 442 11.59 7.58 -9.34
CA LEU A 442 11.03 6.68 -10.35
C LEU A 442 9.63 7.16 -10.77
N LYS A 443 9.20 6.70 -11.95
CA LYS A 443 7.94 7.10 -12.56
C LYS A 443 7.22 5.87 -13.10
N VAL A 444 5.93 5.82 -12.84
CA VAL A 444 5.01 4.82 -13.39
C VAL A 444 3.90 5.54 -14.13
N GLU A 445 3.43 4.96 -15.24
CA GLU A 445 2.25 5.43 -15.91
C GLU A 445 1.31 4.29 -16.29
N LYS A 446 0.01 4.56 -16.26
CA LYS A 446 -1.03 3.57 -16.56
C LYS A 446 -2.11 4.22 -17.42
N GLN A 447 -2.23 3.70 -18.64
CA GLN A 447 -3.16 4.18 -19.65
C GLN A 447 -4.47 3.38 -19.60
N PHE A 448 -5.58 4.09 -19.78
CA PHE A 448 -6.94 3.58 -19.81
C PHE A 448 -7.67 4.13 -21.03
N SER A 449 -8.69 3.39 -21.48
CA SER A 449 -9.58 3.79 -22.57
C SER A 449 -11.00 3.96 -22.03
N MET A 450 -11.61 5.11 -22.29
CA MET A 450 -13.00 5.42 -21.95
C MET A 450 -13.85 5.27 -23.21
N LEU A 451 -14.79 4.33 -23.19
CA LEU A 451 -15.88 4.28 -24.15
C LEU A 451 -17.02 5.18 -23.64
N VAL A 452 -17.51 6.08 -24.50
CA VAL A 452 -18.67 6.92 -24.19
C VAL A 452 -19.95 6.17 -24.61
N THR A 453 -20.98 6.19 -23.78
CA THR A 453 -22.31 5.62 -24.10
C THR A 453 -23.35 6.70 -24.32
N ASP A 454 -23.95 6.59 -25.51
CA ASP A 454 -25.16 7.26 -25.99
C ASP A 454 -26.17 7.70 -24.93
N ILE A 455 -26.66 8.92 -25.11
CA ILE A 455 -27.99 9.39 -24.72
C ILE A 455 -28.64 10.00 -25.97
N ASN A 456 -29.95 9.75 -26.16
CA ASN A 456 -30.71 10.35 -27.25
C ASN A 456 -30.97 11.85 -26.98
N ASP A 457 -30.05 12.73 -27.38
CA ASP A 457 -30.15 14.18 -27.18
C ASP A 457 -30.01 15.02 -28.46
N VAL A 458 -29.60 14.43 -29.58
CA VAL A 458 -29.65 15.05 -30.90
C VAL A 458 -31.02 14.79 -31.55
N GLN A 459 -31.61 15.84 -32.14
CA GLN A 459 -32.84 15.69 -32.93
C GLN A 459 -32.50 15.27 -34.38
N PRO A 460 -33.34 14.46 -35.04
CA PRO A 460 -33.17 14.15 -36.46
C PRO A 460 -33.08 15.39 -37.35
N GLN A 461 -32.16 15.39 -38.31
CA GLN A 461 -31.96 16.52 -39.23
C GLN A 461 -32.21 16.14 -40.69
N PHE A 462 -33.21 16.77 -41.32
CA PHE A 462 -33.40 16.68 -42.78
C PHE A 462 -32.24 17.33 -43.55
N SER A 463 -31.97 16.83 -44.77
CA SER A 463 -31.02 17.44 -45.70
C SER A 463 -31.46 18.81 -46.23
N GLN A 464 -32.77 19.08 -46.24
CA GLN A 464 -33.41 20.30 -46.73
C GLN A 464 -34.62 20.66 -45.84
N ASP A 465 -34.84 21.95 -45.57
CA ASP A 465 -36.05 22.43 -44.88
C ASP A 465 -37.31 22.38 -45.76
N ILE A 466 -37.11 22.43 -47.09
CA ILE A 466 -38.17 22.39 -48.11
C ILE A 466 -37.69 21.49 -49.25
N PHE A 467 -38.36 20.35 -49.43
CA PHE A 467 -38.18 19.51 -50.62
C PHE A 467 -39.17 19.94 -51.71
N LYS A 468 -38.74 19.91 -52.97
CA LYS A 468 -39.58 20.20 -54.14
C LYS A 468 -39.52 19.05 -55.13
N PHE A 469 -40.68 18.60 -55.58
CA PHE A 469 -40.82 17.53 -56.57
C PHE A 469 -41.76 17.96 -57.69
N LEU A 470 -41.49 17.45 -58.89
CA LEU A 470 -42.33 17.57 -60.07
C LEU A 470 -42.86 16.18 -60.41
N THR A 471 -44.16 16.05 -60.67
CA THR A 471 -44.79 14.83 -61.16
C THR A 471 -45.72 15.17 -62.30
N TYR A 472 -45.89 14.30 -63.29
CA TYR A 472 -46.96 14.49 -64.27
C TYR A 472 -48.31 14.09 -63.67
N GLU A 473 -49.38 14.65 -64.22
CA GLU A 473 -50.75 14.18 -63.98
C GLU A 473 -51.05 12.87 -64.73
N ASN A 474 -52.24 12.31 -64.51
CA ASN A 474 -52.69 11.01 -65.04
C ASN A 474 -51.76 9.81 -64.72
N GLU A 475 -50.67 10.03 -63.97
CA GLU A 475 -49.79 8.97 -63.50
C GLU A 475 -50.50 7.98 -62.60
N HIS A 476 -50.02 6.74 -62.64
CA HIS A 476 -50.66 5.64 -61.95
C HIS A 476 -50.57 5.76 -60.42
N LYS A 477 -51.48 5.07 -59.73
CA LYS A 477 -51.37 4.88 -58.28
C LYS A 477 -50.02 4.22 -57.93
N ASP A 478 -49.45 4.62 -56.78
CA ASP A 478 -48.18 4.18 -56.23
C ASP A 478 -46.94 4.67 -57.02
N PHE A 479 -47.12 5.62 -57.97
CA PHE A 479 -46.06 6.26 -58.73
C PHE A 479 -45.08 7.04 -57.82
N PRO A 480 -43.75 6.88 -57.98
CA PRO A 480 -42.75 7.51 -57.12
C PRO A 480 -42.55 8.99 -57.44
N VAL A 481 -42.97 9.87 -56.51
CA VAL A 481 -42.89 11.33 -56.65
C VAL A 481 -41.54 11.88 -56.21
N GLY A 482 -40.95 11.30 -55.16
CA GLY A 482 -39.72 11.84 -54.58
C GLY A 482 -39.18 11.07 -53.39
N TYR A 483 -38.05 11.55 -52.87
CA TYR A 483 -37.35 10.98 -51.72
C TYR A 483 -36.92 12.10 -50.78
N VAL A 484 -37.31 12.00 -49.49
CA VAL A 484 -36.88 12.92 -48.44
C VAL A 484 -36.00 12.19 -47.45
N ASN A 485 -34.82 12.74 -47.16
CA ASN A 485 -33.85 12.13 -46.25
C ASN A 485 -33.52 13.02 -45.07
N ALA A 486 -33.40 12.38 -43.92
CA ALA A 486 -32.83 12.91 -42.69
C ALA A 486 -31.72 11.99 -42.18
N THR A 487 -30.86 12.55 -41.35
CA THR A 487 -29.76 11.88 -40.66
C THR A 487 -29.82 12.21 -39.19
N ASP A 488 -29.39 11.25 -38.37
CA ASP A 488 -29.28 11.38 -36.93
C ASP A 488 -27.97 10.67 -36.50
N PRO A 489 -27.13 11.29 -35.65
CA PRO A 489 -25.82 10.74 -35.32
C PRO A 489 -25.86 9.68 -34.21
N ASP A 490 -26.96 9.55 -33.48
CA ASP A 490 -27.09 8.72 -32.28
C ASP A 490 -27.08 7.21 -32.65
N ILE A 491 -26.89 6.31 -31.69
CA ILE A 491 -26.74 4.85 -31.92
C ILE A 491 -27.97 4.07 -31.47
N GLY A 492 -28.27 3.03 -32.24
CA GLY A 492 -29.33 2.07 -31.92
C GLY A 492 -30.69 2.68 -32.24
N ASP A 493 -31.56 2.78 -31.23
CA ASP A 493 -32.93 3.28 -31.41
C ASP A 493 -32.98 4.81 -31.64
N GLY A 494 -31.97 5.57 -31.19
CA GLY A 494 -31.90 7.01 -31.46
C GLY A 494 -31.62 7.32 -32.93
N GLY A 495 -30.50 6.83 -33.45
CA GLY A 495 -30.19 6.92 -34.88
C GLY A 495 -31.16 6.19 -35.82
N GLN A 496 -32.18 5.47 -35.32
CA GLN A 496 -33.15 4.76 -36.15
C GLN A 496 -34.38 5.61 -36.46
N LEU A 497 -34.39 6.19 -37.65
CA LEU A 497 -35.45 7.08 -38.12
C LEU A 497 -36.71 6.35 -38.64
N THR A 498 -37.84 7.06 -38.55
CA THR A 498 -39.14 6.72 -39.14
C THR A 498 -39.78 7.99 -39.73
N TYR A 499 -40.44 7.87 -40.88
CA TYR A 499 -41.03 9.01 -41.61
C TYR A 499 -42.56 8.89 -41.68
N SER A 500 -43.25 10.03 -41.63
CA SER A 500 -44.72 10.08 -41.64
C SER A 500 -45.23 11.40 -42.25
N LEU A 501 -46.41 11.36 -42.87
CA LEU A 501 -47.05 12.54 -43.45
C LEU A 501 -47.96 13.23 -42.42
N LEU A 502 -47.81 14.55 -42.30
CA LEU A 502 -48.72 15.40 -41.54
C LEU A 502 -49.75 16.03 -42.50
N SER A 503 -50.93 15.41 -42.62
CA SER A 503 -52.10 16.11 -43.13
C SER A 503 -52.57 17.16 -42.13
N ASN A 504 -52.94 18.34 -42.62
CA ASN A 504 -53.51 19.43 -41.82
C ASN A 504 -55.01 19.23 -41.50
N GLY A 505 -55.56 18.02 -41.69
CA GLY A 505 -56.90 17.63 -41.22
C GLY A 505 -58.09 18.26 -41.95
N LYS A 506 -57.84 18.91 -43.10
CA LYS A 506 -58.87 19.46 -44.00
C LYS A 506 -58.84 18.83 -45.40
N ASP A 507 -57.64 18.57 -45.90
CA ASP A 507 -57.41 17.93 -47.19
C ASP A 507 -57.00 16.47 -46.96
N ILE A 508 -57.62 15.56 -47.71
CA ILE A 508 -57.03 14.24 -47.98
C ILE A 508 -55.87 14.51 -48.95
N LEU A 509 -54.67 14.05 -48.60
CA LEU A 509 -53.49 14.19 -49.45
C LEU A 509 -53.39 12.94 -50.34
N PRO A 510 -53.28 13.08 -51.68
CA PRO A 510 -53.18 11.95 -52.61
C PRO A 510 -51.75 11.34 -52.61
N PHE A 511 -51.11 11.30 -51.45
CA PHE A 511 -49.72 10.86 -51.27
C PHE A 511 -49.56 10.01 -50.02
N GLN A 512 -48.66 9.04 -50.09
CA GLN A 512 -48.18 8.22 -48.97
C GLN A 512 -46.66 8.34 -48.85
N ILE A 513 -46.13 8.01 -47.68
CA ILE A 513 -44.68 7.93 -47.43
C ILE A 513 -44.32 6.59 -46.81
N SER A 514 -43.17 6.05 -47.20
CA SER A 514 -42.59 4.84 -46.64
C SER A 514 -41.71 5.13 -45.43
N ASP A 515 -41.49 4.11 -44.58
CA ASP A 515 -40.62 4.17 -43.39
C ASP A 515 -39.16 4.61 -43.68
N VAL A 516 -38.75 4.64 -44.95
CA VAL A 516 -37.41 5.04 -45.42
C VAL A 516 -37.38 6.42 -46.09
N GLY A 517 -38.52 7.08 -46.30
CA GLY A 517 -38.59 8.45 -46.84
C GLY A 517 -38.96 8.60 -48.32
N PHE A 518 -39.27 7.52 -49.05
CA PHE A 518 -39.85 7.63 -50.41
C PHE A 518 -41.33 8.02 -50.33
N ILE A 519 -41.72 9.00 -51.14
CA ILE A 519 -43.09 9.51 -51.31
C ILE A 519 -43.65 9.00 -52.66
N SER A 520 -44.87 8.48 -52.65
CA SER A 520 -45.59 8.06 -53.86
C SER A 520 -47.06 8.51 -53.84
N THR A 521 -47.70 8.52 -55.01
CA THR A 521 -49.13 8.84 -55.17
C THR A 521 -50.02 7.74 -54.58
N THR A 522 -51.19 8.09 -54.06
CA THR A 522 -52.22 7.10 -53.64
C THR A 522 -53.33 6.89 -54.67
N GLU A 523 -53.45 7.81 -55.63
CA GLU A 523 -54.39 7.88 -56.74
C GLU A 523 -53.79 8.71 -57.88
N SER A 524 -54.42 8.73 -59.05
CA SER A 524 -54.00 9.58 -60.17
C SER A 524 -54.28 11.05 -59.89
N LEU A 525 -53.33 11.93 -60.21
CA LEU A 525 -53.46 13.38 -60.07
C LEU A 525 -54.08 14.01 -61.33
N ASP A 526 -54.77 15.13 -61.14
CA ASP A 526 -55.44 15.97 -62.15
C ASP A 526 -54.99 17.43 -61.90
N ARG A 527 -54.39 18.07 -62.90
CA ARG A 527 -53.81 19.41 -62.77
C ARG A 527 -54.86 20.52 -62.92
N GLU A 528 -55.96 20.27 -63.63
CA GLU A 528 -57.10 21.17 -63.78
C GLU A 528 -57.83 21.36 -62.44
N GLU A 529 -57.92 20.29 -61.63
CA GLU A 529 -58.41 20.35 -60.25
C GLU A 529 -57.36 20.96 -59.32
N LYS A 530 -56.10 20.46 -59.30
CA LYS A 530 -55.10 20.92 -58.34
C LYS A 530 -53.64 20.75 -58.79
N ASN A 531 -53.10 21.83 -59.37
CA ASN A 531 -51.71 21.89 -59.85
C ASN A 531 -50.60 21.92 -58.77
N LEU A 532 -50.93 22.13 -57.49
CA LEU A 532 -49.95 22.30 -56.42
C LEU A 532 -50.40 21.71 -55.08
N TYR A 533 -49.52 20.92 -54.45
CA TYR A 533 -49.73 20.33 -53.14
C TYR A 533 -48.60 20.72 -52.18
N GLU A 534 -48.96 21.37 -51.07
CA GLU A 534 -48.05 21.68 -49.97
C GLU A 534 -48.43 20.87 -48.74
N PHE A 535 -47.49 20.08 -48.21
CA PHE A 535 -47.67 19.30 -46.99
C PHE A 535 -46.37 19.24 -46.16
N LYS A 536 -46.41 18.55 -45.02
CA LYS A 536 -45.23 18.40 -44.16
C LYS A 536 -44.92 16.92 -43.93
N VAL A 537 -43.63 16.59 -44.00
CA VAL A 537 -43.13 15.30 -43.53
C VAL A 537 -42.58 15.48 -42.12
N LEU A 538 -42.94 14.56 -41.25
CA LEU A 538 -42.47 14.40 -39.88
C LEU A 538 -41.54 13.19 -39.84
N VAL A 539 -40.30 13.40 -39.42
CA VAL A 539 -39.35 12.33 -39.09
C VAL A 539 -39.19 12.24 -37.58
N LYS A 540 -39.06 11.03 -37.06
CA LYS A 540 -38.77 10.73 -35.65
C LYS A 540 -37.67 9.70 -35.54
N ASP A 541 -36.88 9.78 -34.48
CA ASP A 541 -36.11 8.66 -33.94
C ASP A 541 -37.04 7.55 -33.39
N LYS A 542 -36.44 6.53 -32.75
CA LYS A 542 -37.13 5.62 -31.80
C LYS A 542 -36.57 5.77 -30.38
N GLY A 543 -35.97 6.93 -30.09
CA GLY A 543 -35.33 7.26 -28.83
C GLY A 543 -36.29 7.29 -27.64
N THR A 544 -35.73 7.37 -26.43
CA THR A 544 -36.52 7.59 -25.20
C THR A 544 -35.86 8.68 -24.33
N PRO A 545 -36.39 9.93 -24.32
CA PRO A 545 -37.55 10.42 -25.07
C PRO A 545 -37.32 10.41 -26.59
N SER A 546 -38.41 10.33 -27.37
CA SER A 546 -38.33 10.41 -28.83
C SER A 546 -38.39 11.87 -29.29
N LEU A 547 -37.45 12.25 -30.15
CA LEU A 547 -37.28 13.57 -30.75
C LEU A 547 -37.80 13.57 -32.19
N GLU A 548 -38.36 14.71 -32.61
CA GLU A 548 -39.02 14.84 -33.92
C GLU A 548 -38.63 16.10 -34.68
N LYS A 549 -38.57 15.99 -36.00
CA LYS A 549 -38.30 17.10 -36.92
C LYS A 549 -39.32 17.14 -38.05
N ARG A 550 -39.57 18.33 -38.60
CA ARG A 550 -40.57 18.54 -39.66
C ARG A 550 -39.94 19.35 -40.79
N ALA A 551 -40.11 18.88 -42.03
CA ALA A 551 -39.77 19.60 -43.25
C ALA A 551 -41.04 19.85 -44.08
N ASN A 552 -41.02 20.89 -44.92
CA ASN A 552 -42.07 21.11 -45.90
C ASN A 552 -41.78 20.30 -47.16
N VAL A 553 -42.83 19.83 -47.83
CA VAL A 553 -42.75 19.23 -49.17
C VAL A 553 -43.73 19.96 -50.07
N VAL A 554 -43.26 20.32 -51.27
CA VAL A 554 -44.06 20.93 -52.32
C VAL A 554 -44.01 20.02 -53.53
N VAL A 555 -45.16 19.55 -53.99
CA VAL A 555 -45.33 18.79 -55.23
C VAL A 555 -46.09 19.65 -56.23
N GLU A 556 -45.45 19.96 -57.35
CA GLU A 556 -46.04 20.68 -58.47
C GLU A 556 -46.39 19.67 -59.57
N VAL A 557 -47.64 19.74 -60.05
CA VAL A 557 -48.17 18.81 -61.06
C VAL A 557 -47.93 19.40 -62.45
N MET A 558 -47.26 18.61 -63.28
CA MET A 558 -46.84 18.96 -64.63
C MET A 558 -47.92 18.58 -65.64
N ASP A 559 -48.23 19.56 -66.47
CA ASP A 559 -49.25 19.57 -67.52
C ASP A 559 -49.00 18.54 -68.63
N LEU A 560 -50.02 17.74 -68.94
CA LEU A 560 -50.11 16.89 -70.15
C LEU A 560 -51.19 17.44 -71.08
N ASN A 561 -51.17 17.08 -72.38
CA ASN A 561 -52.17 17.55 -73.35
C ASN A 561 -53.33 16.55 -73.44
N ASP A 562 -54.25 16.56 -72.47
CA ASP A 562 -55.35 15.58 -72.38
C ASP A 562 -56.76 16.19 -72.55
N ASN A 563 -56.93 17.50 -72.33
CA ASN A 563 -58.16 18.20 -72.74
C ASN A 563 -58.04 18.66 -74.19
N ALA A 564 -59.14 18.56 -74.93
CA ALA A 564 -59.23 19.09 -76.29
C ALA A 564 -59.87 20.49 -76.28
N PRO A 565 -59.41 21.43 -77.13
CA PRO A 565 -59.92 22.79 -77.16
C PRO A 565 -61.41 22.84 -77.52
N TYR A 566 -62.18 23.67 -76.82
CA TYR A 566 -63.62 23.82 -77.07
C TYR A 566 -63.98 25.24 -77.49
N PHE A 567 -64.94 25.39 -78.42
CA PHE A 567 -65.44 26.69 -78.83
C PHE A 567 -66.27 27.34 -77.72
N SER A 568 -65.79 28.48 -77.22
CA SER A 568 -66.52 29.35 -76.28
C SER A 568 -67.38 30.40 -77.02
N PHE A 569 -67.07 30.68 -78.29
CA PHE A 569 -67.99 31.29 -79.25
C PHE A 569 -67.62 30.90 -80.71
N PRO A 570 -68.57 30.41 -81.54
CA PRO A 570 -69.98 30.16 -81.22
C PRO A 570 -70.15 29.05 -80.18
N ASN A 571 -71.23 29.12 -79.41
CA ASN A 571 -71.59 28.14 -78.38
C ASN A 571 -72.70 27.16 -78.84
N VAL A 572 -72.92 27.11 -80.16
CA VAL A 572 -73.89 26.26 -80.85
C VAL A 572 -73.28 25.84 -82.19
N ASP A 573 -73.55 24.62 -82.62
CA ASP A 573 -73.03 24.05 -83.86
C ASP A 573 -74.19 23.34 -84.61
N PRO A 574 -74.47 23.68 -85.89
CA PRO A 574 -73.89 24.75 -86.68
C PRO A 574 -74.34 26.15 -86.21
N PHE A 575 -73.44 27.13 -86.30
CA PHE A 575 -73.74 28.54 -86.03
C PHE A 575 -74.13 29.27 -87.32
N SER A 576 -75.35 29.80 -87.37
CA SER A 576 -75.84 30.59 -88.52
C SER A 576 -75.59 32.09 -88.34
N LEU A 577 -74.96 32.71 -89.35
CA LEU A 577 -74.65 34.14 -89.36
C LEU A 577 -75.08 34.79 -90.69
N ASN A 578 -75.88 35.84 -90.62
CA ASN A 578 -76.33 36.60 -91.79
C ASN A 578 -75.57 37.93 -91.87
N VAL A 579 -74.83 38.12 -92.97
CA VAL A 579 -73.94 39.27 -93.17
C VAL A 579 -74.40 40.08 -94.38
N HIS A 580 -74.69 41.34 -94.12
CA HIS A 580 -74.82 42.37 -95.14
C HIS A 580 -73.42 42.97 -95.38
N TYR A 581 -73.03 43.19 -96.63
CA TYR A 581 -71.72 43.79 -96.95
C TYR A 581 -71.86 44.94 -97.95
N HIS A 582 -71.01 45.96 -97.77
CA HIS A 582 -70.80 47.01 -98.75
C HIS A 582 -69.50 46.74 -99.54
N PRO A 583 -69.43 46.97 -100.88
CA PRO A 583 -68.26 46.61 -101.69
C PRO A 583 -66.93 47.30 -101.30
N HIS A 584 -66.98 48.40 -100.56
CA HIS A 584 -65.83 49.19 -100.11
C HIS A 584 -65.62 49.12 -98.59
N SER A 585 -65.77 47.95 -97.97
CA SER A 585 -65.81 47.78 -96.51
C SER A 585 -64.79 46.78 -95.97
N ASP A 586 -63.70 47.28 -95.42
CA ASP A 586 -62.64 46.49 -94.77
C ASP A 586 -63.02 46.11 -93.30
N GLN A 587 -64.18 45.46 -93.11
CA GLN A 587 -64.64 45.00 -91.79
C GLN A 587 -64.61 43.47 -91.67
N ASP A 588 -64.21 42.99 -90.49
CA ASP A 588 -64.27 41.57 -90.13
C ASP A 588 -65.72 41.06 -90.10
N ILE A 589 -65.89 39.76 -90.34
CA ILE A 589 -67.20 39.08 -90.33
C ILE A 589 -67.61 38.78 -88.90
N THR A 590 -66.76 38.04 -88.20
CA THR A 590 -66.99 37.49 -86.85
C THR A 590 -65.65 37.19 -86.19
N VAL A 591 -65.65 36.89 -84.91
CA VAL A 591 -64.45 36.44 -84.19
C VAL A 591 -64.78 35.12 -83.49
N VAL A 592 -64.21 34.03 -84.01
CA VAL A 592 -64.24 32.71 -83.37
C VAL A 592 -63.43 32.78 -82.08
N ARG A 593 -63.89 32.09 -81.04
CA ARG A 593 -63.17 31.93 -79.79
C ARG A 593 -63.29 30.49 -79.32
N ALA A 594 -62.15 29.93 -79.00
CA ALA A 594 -62.03 28.69 -78.26
C ALA A 594 -61.33 28.96 -76.93
N SER A 595 -61.30 27.95 -76.08
CA SER A 595 -60.59 27.94 -74.82
C SER A 595 -60.16 26.51 -74.51
N ASP A 596 -59.04 26.39 -73.82
CA ASP A 596 -58.58 25.11 -73.29
C ASP A 596 -58.63 25.09 -71.77
N ARG A 597 -58.33 23.92 -71.20
CA ARG A 597 -58.18 23.70 -69.75
C ARG A 597 -56.73 23.51 -69.33
N ASP A 598 -55.93 22.94 -70.24
CA ASP A 598 -54.51 22.67 -70.08
C ASP A 598 -53.69 23.98 -69.90
N SER A 599 -52.37 23.89 -69.86
CA SER A 599 -51.47 25.01 -69.57
C SER A 599 -50.55 25.38 -70.72
N GLN A 600 -49.93 26.55 -70.60
CA GLN A 600 -48.80 27.03 -71.42
C GLN A 600 -48.92 26.74 -72.94
N HIS A 601 -48.29 25.65 -73.41
CA HIS A 601 -48.20 25.24 -74.81
C HIS A 601 -49.36 24.33 -75.24
N ASN A 602 -49.89 23.55 -74.30
CA ASN A 602 -51.07 22.70 -74.48
C ASN A 602 -52.33 23.57 -74.60
N ALA A 603 -52.42 24.68 -73.86
CA ALA A 603 -53.47 25.68 -74.08
C ALA A 603 -53.18 26.70 -75.21
N PHE A 604 -52.12 26.54 -76.02
CA PHE A 604 -51.80 27.51 -77.07
C PHE A 604 -52.55 27.23 -78.38
N LEU A 605 -53.70 27.90 -78.52
CA LEU A 605 -54.67 27.62 -79.59
C LEU A 605 -54.31 28.28 -80.91
N THR A 606 -54.42 27.51 -81.99
CA THR A 606 -54.38 28.00 -83.38
C THR A 606 -55.67 27.68 -84.14
N TYR A 607 -56.19 28.67 -84.86
CA TYR A 607 -57.44 28.62 -85.61
C TYR A 607 -57.19 28.44 -87.11
N GLU A 608 -57.99 27.61 -87.80
CA GLU A 608 -57.89 27.44 -89.26
C GLU A 608 -59.24 27.18 -89.94
N ILE A 609 -59.33 27.46 -91.24
CA ILE A 609 -60.51 27.15 -92.06
C ILE A 609 -60.23 25.83 -92.76
N LEU A 610 -60.97 24.77 -92.42
CA LEU A 610 -60.78 23.42 -92.94
C LEU A 610 -61.48 23.22 -94.28
N ARG A 611 -62.73 23.70 -94.43
CA ARG A 611 -63.55 23.54 -95.66
C ARG A 611 -64.47 24.74 -95.92
N GLY A 612 -65.14 24.73 -97.07
CA GLY A 612 -66.15 25.72 -97.47
C GLY A 612 -65.61 26.98 -98.16
N ASN A 613 -64.30 27.23 -98.07
CA ASN A 613 -63.64 28.42 -98.63
C ASN A 613 -63.12 28.22 -100.07
N GLU A 614 -63.87 27.49 -100.90
CA GLU A 614 -63.46 27.09 -102.27
C GLU A 614 -63.20 28.29 -103.20
N LYS A 615 -63.91 29.40 -102.99
CA LYS A 615 -63.70 30.66 -103.72
C LYS A 615 -62.51 31.49 -103.21
N HIS A 616 -61.79 31.00 -102.20
CA HIS A 616 -60.76 31.72 -101.43
C HIS A 616 -61.21 33.12 -101.00
N LEU A 617 -62.46 33.24 -100.55
CA LEU A 617 -63.13 34.51 -100.23
C LEU A 617 -62.89 34.96 -98.79
N PHE A 618 -62.59 34.01 -97.91
CA PHE A 618 -62.40 34.21 -96.48
C PHE A 618 -60.94 33.99 -96.08
N GLN A 619 -60.52 34.65 -95.01
CA GLN A 619 -59.28 34.39 -94.31
C GLN A 619 -59.55 34.43 -92.80
N MET A 620 -58.82 33.64 -92.02
CA MET A 620 -58.91 33.68 -90.56
C MET A 620 -57.53 33.92 -89.97
N ASN A 621 -57.45 34.81 -88.97
CA ASN A 621 -56.22 35.03 -88.24
C ASN A 621 -55.96 33.86 -87.29
N HIS A 622 -54.86 33.13 -87.54
CA HIS A 622 -54.51 31.91 -86.81
C HIS A 622 -54.41 32.05 -85.29
N HIS A 623 -54.18 33.25 -84.74
CA HIS A 623 -53.99 33.44 -83.28
C HIS A 623 -55.17 34.16 -82.60
N SER A 624 -55.97 34.93 -83.35
CA SER A 624 -57.06 35.74 -82.77
C SER A 624 -58.46 35.27 -83.15
N GLY A 625 -58.59 34.24 -84.00
CA GLY A 625 -59.88 33.69 -84.45
C GLY A 625 -60.73 34.66 -85.28
N VAL A 626 -60.17 35.82 -85.67
CA VAL A 626 -60.87 36.84 -86.46
C VAL A 626 -61.03 36.33 -87.90
N LEU A 627 -62.27 36.14 -88.33
CA LEU A 627 -62.64 35.78 -89.69
C LEU A 627 -62.96 37.05 -90.48
N SER A 628 -62.27 37.27 -91.60
CA SER A 628 -62.45 38.43 -92.48
C SER A 628 -62.42 38.01 -93.95
N PHE A 629 -62.67 38.96 -94.85
CA PHE A 629 -62.58 38.73 -96.29
C PHE A 629 -61.13 38.82 -96.76
N SER A 630 -60.71 37.91 -97.65
CA SER A 630 -59.36 37.87 -98.23
C SER A 630 -59.13 38.94 -99.31
N ARG A 631 -60.21 39.45 -99.90
CA ARG A 631 -60.23 40.42 -101.00
C ARG A 631 -61.53 41.22 -100.98
N SER A 632 -61.56 42.33 -101.72
CA SER A 632 -62.79 43.09 -101.99
C SER A 632 -63.86 42.21 -102.66
N LEU A 633 -65.12 42.51 -102.34
CA LEU A 633 -66.28 41.70 -102.67
C LEU A 633 -67.03 42.25 -103.89
N TYR A 634 -67.34 41.36 -104.84
CA TYR A 634 -68.16 41.66 -106.01
C TYR A 634 -69.56 41.07 -105.83
N GLN A 635 -70.55 41.60 -106.56
CA GLN A 635 -71.95 41.15 -106.46
C GLN A 635 -72.15 39.64 -106.66
N ASN A 636 -71.27 38.98 -107.43
CA ASN A 636 -71.26 37.53 -107.68
C ASN A 636 -70.70 36.69 -106.49
N ASP A 637 -70.13 37.33 -105.48
CA ASP A 637 -69.67 36.68 -104.25
C ASP A 637 -70.81 36.53 -103.22
N ALA A 638 -71.97 37.15 -103.43
CA ALA A 638 -73.16 36.92 -102.61
C ALA A 638 -73.68 35.47 -102.72
N GLY A 639 -74.17 34.91 -101.63
CA GLY A 639 -74.62 33.53 -101.55
C GLY A 639 -74.58 32.95 -100.14
N PHE A 640 -74.88 31.66 -100.03
CA PHE A 640 -74.70 30.88 -98.80
C PHE A 640 -73.34 30.16 -98.84
N TYR A 641 -72.65 30.14 -97.70
CA TYR A 641 -71.38 29.47 -97.49
C TYR A 641 -71.45 28.65 -96.19
N GLU A 642 -70.88 27.46 -96.18
CA GLU A 642 -70.81 26.59 -95.02
C GLU A 642 -69.35 26.32 -94.71
N LEU A 643 -68.80 27.02 -93.73
CA LEU A 643 -67.38 27.01 -93.41
C LEU A 643 -67.12 26.06 -92.23
N GLU A 644 -66.36 24.99 -92.48
CA GLU A 644 -65.83 24.14 -91.40
C GLU A 644 -64.60 24.83 -90.81
N LEU A 645 -64.65 25.18 -89.54
CA LEU A 645 -63.64 25.92 -88.81
C LEU A 645 -63.01 25.00 -87.77
N GLY A 646 -61.69 24.85 -87.83
CA GLY A 646 -60.91 24.08 -86.86
C GLY A 646 -60.26 24.99 -85.82
N VAL A 647 -60.18 24.50 -84.59
CA VAL A 647 -59.19 24.94 -83.61
C VAL A 647 -58.38 23.72 -83.17
N LYS A 648 -57.08 23.91 -82.99
CA LYS A 648 -56.17 22.93 -82.41
C LYS A 648 -55.30 23.61 -81.37
N ASP A 649 -54.87 22.84 -80.40
CA ASP A 649 -53.80 23.25 -79.49
C ASP A 649 -52.43 23.26 -80.21
N SER A 650 -51.36 23.37 -79.42
CA SER A 650 -49.99 23.14 -79.87
C SER A 650 -49.29 22.03 -79.09
N GLY A 651 -50.03 21.19 -78.35
CA GLY A 651 -49.48 20.18 -77.46
C GLY A 651 -48.91 18.96 -78.17
N SER A 652 -48.74 17.87 -77.43
CA SER A 652 -48.18 16.62 -77.96
C SER A 652 -48.70 15.41 -77.17
N PRO A 653 -49.68 14.65 -77.70
CA PRO A 653 -50.29 14.78 -79.03
C PRO A 653 -51.10 16.09 -79.19
N VAL A 654 -51.17 16.60 -80.42
CA VAL A 654 -52.06 17.74 -80.74
C VAL A 654 -53.51 17.28 -80.75
N LEU A 655 -54.37 17.90 -79.95
CA LEU A 655 -55.81 17.72 -79.96
C LEU A 655 -56.48 18.89 -80.69
N SER A 656 -57.73 18.67 -81.11
CA SER A 656 -58.45 19.62 -81.96
C SER A 656 -59.96 19.43 -81.91
N SER A 657 -60.69 20.47 -82.32
CA SER A 657 -62.14 20.52 -82.37
C SER A 657 -62.60 21.32 -83.57
N THR A 658 -63.78 21.01 -84.10
CA THR A 658 -64.35 21.67 -85.29
C THR A 658 -65.74 22.23 -85.01
N THR A 659 -66.11 23.28 -85.75
CA THR A 659 -67.46 23.87 -85.74
C THR A 659 -67.80 24.41 -87.13
N THR A 660 -69.08 24.42 -87.45
CA THR A 660 -69.64 24.78 -88.76
C THR A 660 -70.29 26.16 -88.69
N LEU A 661 -69.78 27.10 -89.49
CA LEU A 661 -70.33 28.45 -89.67
C LEU A 661 -71.16 28.52 -90.96
N SER A 662 -72.48 28.53 -90.82
CA SER A 662 -73.45 28.72 -91.91
C SER A 662 -73.63 30.22 -92.19
N LEU A 663 -72.86 30.74 -93.15
CA LEU A 663 -72.74 32.16 -93.47
C LEU A 663 -73.57 32.55 -94.70
N THR A 664 -74.63 33.35 -94.51
CA THR A 664 -75.38 33.96 -95.63
C THR A 664 -74.84 35.36 -95.91
N LEU A 665 -74.24 35.56 -97.09
CA LEU A 665 -73.58 36.79 -97.49
C LEU A 665 -74.41 37.55 -98.54
N THR A 666 -74.79 38.81 -98.24
CA THR A 666 -75.74 39.60 -99.06
C THR A 666 -75.25 41.04 -99.30
N VAL A 667 -75.41 41.55 -100.52
CA VAL A 667 -75.03 42.94 -100.88
C VAL A 667 -75.97 43.95 -100.21
N SER A 668 -75.41 45.02 -99.65
CA SER A 668 -76.16 46.12 -99.05
C SER A 668 -75.43 47.47 -99.17
N ASN A 669 -76.17 48.56 -98.94
CA ASN A 669 -75.59 49.89 -98.78
C ASN A 669 -74.94 50.08 -97.39
N THR A 670 -75.10 49.13 -96.47
CA THR A 670 -74.50 49.13 -95.14
C THR A 670 -73.93 47.75 -94.80
N THR A 671 -72.67 47.69 -94.39
CA THR A 671 -72.07 46.46 -93.83
C THR A 671 -72.64 46.15 -92.45
N SER A 672 -72.90 44.88 -92.16
CA SER A 672 -73.11 44.38 -90.80
C SER A 672 -71.88 44.71 -89.96
N LYS A 673 -72.09 45.27 -88.76
CA LYS A 673 -71.00 45.39 -87.77
C LYS A 673 -70.50 43.99 -87.41
N ILE A 674 -69.18 43.85 -87.24
CA ILE A 674 -68.51 42.60 -86.84
C ILE A 674 -69.34 41.89 -85.76
N PHE A 675 -69.75 40.63 -86.01
CA PHE A 675 -70.53 39.87 -85.05
C PHE A 675 -69.63 39.39 -83.92
N LYS A 676 -69.46 40.26 -82.93
CA LYS A 676 -68.89 39.92 -81.62
C LYS A 676 -70.06 39.61 -80.70
N THR A 677 -69.91 38.61 -79.84
CA THR A 677 -70.81 38.47 -78.68
C THR A 677 -70.89 39.81 -77.93
N PRO A 678 -72.02 40.13 -77.28
CA PRO A 678 -72.07 41.29 -76.41
C PRO A 678 -71.01 41.12 -75.33
N SER A 679 -69.92 41.88 -75.44
CA SER A 679 -68.89 41.97 -74.41
C SER A 679 -69.60 42.35 -73.12
N LYS A 680 -69.57 41.46 -72.10
CA LYS A 680 -70.35 41.57 -70.87
C LYS A 680 -70.37 43.00 -70.32
N THR A 681 -71.40 43.76 -70.68
CA THR A 681 -71.86 44.91 -69.93
C THR A 681 -72.41 44.37 -68.63
N THR A 682 -71.57 44.45 -67.59
CA THR A 682 -72.00 44.34 -66.19
C THR A 682 -72.88 43.12 -65.93
N THR A 683 -72.34 41.90 -66.07
CA THR A 683 -72.77 40.91 -65.07
C THR A 683 -72.28 41.41 -63.74
N GLU A 684 -73.22 41.83 -62.90
CA GLU A 684 -73.04 41.89 -61.46
C GLU A 684 -72.68 40.49 -60.97
N SER A 685 -71.39 40.14 -61.04
CA SER A 685 -70.84 39.31 -59.98
C SER A 685 -70.95 40.13 -58.69
N SER A 686 -71.50 39.51 -57.66
CA SER A 686 -71.80 40.13 -56.36
C SER A 686 -70.52 40.39 -55.54
N ASN A 687 -69.59 41.17 -56.11
CA ASN A 687 -68.32 41.60 -55.52
C ASN A 687 -67.94 43.05 -55.87
N GLY A 688 -68.79 43.80 -56.58
CA GLY A 688 -68.55 45.23 -56.89
C GLY A 688 -68.38 46.15 -55.67
N LEU A 689 -68.80 45.70 -54.48
CA LEU A 689 -68.56 46.42 -53.22
C LEU A 689 -67.12 46.26 -52.70
N GLN A 690 -66.39 45.21 -53.11
CA GLN A 690 -65.10 44.87 -52.49
C GLN A 690 -63.91 45.68 -53.00
N LEU A 691 -63.88 46.21 -54.24
CA LEU A 691 -62.67 46.92 -54.70
C LEU A 691 -62.47 48.26 -53.97
N ASN A 692 -63.52 49.07 -53.86
CA ASN A 692 -63.47 50.33 -53.12
C ASN A 692 -63.29 50.09 -51.61
N VAL A 693 -63.91 49.04 -51.05
CA VAL A 693 -63.71 48.66 -49.65
C VAL A 693 -62.29 48.12 -49.41
N MET A 694 -61.69 47.38 -50.35
CA MET A 694 -60.28 46.95 -50.27
C MET A 694 -59.33 48.13 -50.39
N ILE A 695 -59.59 49.11 -51.26
CA ILE A 695 -58.80 50.35 -51.31
C ILE A 695 -58.89 51.10 -49.98
N VAL A 696 -60.09 51.20 -49.38
CA VAL A 696 -60.27 51.79 -48.04
C VAL A 696 -59.61 50.96 -46.93
N ILE A 697 -59.66 49.62 -46.98
CA ILE A 697 -59.01 48.72 -46.01
C ILE A 697 -57.48 48.77 -46.14
N VAL A 698 -56.94 48.82 -47.36
CA VAL A 698 -55.49 48.96 -47.60
C VAL A 698 -55.01 50.35 -47.17
N ILE A 699 -55.75 51.43 -47.48
CA ILE A 699 -55.44 52.77 -46.98
C ILE A 699 -55.54 52.80 -45.45
N ALA A 700 -56.55 52.18 -44.84
CA ALA A 700 -56.68 52.08 -43.39
C ALA A 700 -55.56 51.23 -42.77
N ALA A 701 -55.13 50.14 -43.40
CA ALA A 701 -54.03 49.29 -42.94
C ALA A 701 -52.67 49.99 -43.09
N VAL A 702 -52.47 50.80 -44.13
CA VAL A 702 -51.30 51.67 -44.29
C VAL A 702 -51.32 52.77 -43.22
N ILE A 703 -52.47 53.42 -42.96
CA ILE A 703 -52.60 54.40 -41.88
C ILE A 703 -52.36 53.76 -40.51
N VAL A 704 -52.94 52.59 -40.23
CA VAL A 704 -52.76 51.86 -38.97
C VAL A 704 -51.33 51.37 -38.80
N SER A 705 -50.68 50.84 -39.85
CA SER A 705 -49.26 50.45 -39.76
C SER A 705 -48.33 51.64 -39.62
N VAL A 706 -48.60 52.78 -40.28
CA VAL A 706 -47.88 54.05 -40.04
C VAL A 706 -48.10 54.56 -38.62
N VAL A 707 -49.33 54.51 -38.09
CA VAL A 707 -49.63 54.88 -36.68
C VAL A 707 -48.97 53.92 -35.70
N ILE A 708 -48.89 52.61 -35.98
CA ILE A 708 -48.17 51.63 -35.16
C ILE A 708 -46.66 51.89 -35.22
N VAL A 709 -46.08 52.15 -36.39
CA VAL A 709 -44.65 52.49 -36.53
C VAL A 709 -44.32 53.81 -35.82
N ILE A 710 -45.18 54.82 -35.92
CA ILE A 710 -45.04 56.08 -35.17
C ILE A 710 -45.18 55.82 -33.66
N SER A 711 -46.12 54.99 -33.23
CA SER A 711 -46.33 54.66 -31.82
C SER A 711 -45.16 53.87 -31.24
N ILE A 712 -44.61 52.91 -32.00
CA ILE A 712 -43.39 52.16 -31.65
C ILE A 712 -42.18 53.09 -31.64
N SER A 713 -42.03 53.99 -32.62
CA SER A 713 -40.95 54.98 -32.65
C SER A 713 -41.02 55.94 -31.46
N ILE A 714 -42.22 56.44 -31.12
CA ILE A 714 -42.45 57.25 -29.92
C ILE A 714 -42.14 56.43 -28.67
N CYS A 715 -42.57 55.18 -28.58
CA CYS A 715 -42.30 54.31 -27.42
C CYS A 715 -40.80 53.99 -27.26
N ILE A 716 -40.07 53.78 -28.37
CA ILE A 716 -38.61 53.62 -28.41
C ILE A 716 -37.93 54.92 -27.98
N VAL A 717 -38.32 56.08 -28.52
CA VAL A 717 -37.79 57.39 -28.10
C VAL A 717 -38.11 57.67 -26.62
N HIS A 718 -39.27 57.27 -26.12
CA HIS A 718 -39.65 57.44 -24.71
C HIS A 718 -38.90 56.46 -23.78
N ARG A 719 -38.62 55.23 -24.24
CA ARG A 719 -37.73 54.27 -23.57
C ARG A 719 -36.30 54.81 -23.50
N LEU A 720 -35.74 55.27 -24.62
CA LEU A 720 -34.39 55.84 -24.70
C LEU A 720 -34.24 57.09 -23.81
N LYS A 721 -35.24 57.98 -23.84
CA LYS A 721 -35.32 59.16 -22.98
C LYS A 721 -35.56 58.84 -21.50
N GLN A 722 -36.09 57.66 -21.18
CA GLN A 722 -36.15 57.16 -19.79
C GLN A 722 -34.84 56.51 -19.34
N THR A 723 -34.06 55.87 -20.24
CA THR A 723 -32.73 55.36 -19.89
C THR A 723 -31.73 56.49 -19.58
N ASP A 724 -31.74 57.60 -20.32
CA ASP A 724 -30.90 58.78 -20.01
C ASP A 724 -31.30 59.49 -18.71
N SER A 725 -32.56 59.36 -18.27
CA SER A 725 -33.07 59.98 -17.04
C SER A 725 -32.71 59.22 -15.76
N ASN A 726 -32.29 57.96 -15.86
CA ASN A 726 -31.99 57.10 -14.71
C ASN A 726 -30.50 56.72 -14.57
N TYR A 727 -29.61 57.19 -15.45
CA TYR A 727 -28.15 56.97 -15.29
C TYR A 727 -27.43 58.07 -14.50
N ASN A 728 -28.06 59.25 -14.33
CA ASN A 728 -27.44 60.44 -13.72
C ASN A 728 -27.95 60.78 -12.29
N ASN A 729 -28.60 59.84 -11.59
CA ASN A 729 -29.21 60.07 -10.26
C ASN A 729 -28.80 59.03 -9.18
N SER A 730 -27.65 58.36 -9.34
CA SER A 730 -27.13 57.38 -8.37
C SER A 730 -25.64 57.54 -8.03
N VAL A 731 -25.10 58.76 -8.16
CA VAL A 731 -23.75 59.13 -7.69
C VAL A 731 -23.79 60.41 -6.85
N ASP A 732 -24.62 60.44 -5.81
CA ASP A 732 -24.25 61.10 -4.55
C ASP A 732 -24.99 60.49 -3.36
N MET A 733 -24.41 60.67 -2.16
CA MET A 733 -24.94 60.37 -0.82
C MET A 733 -25.75 59.06 -0.63
N TYR A 734 -25.20 58.13 0.17
CA TYR A 734 -25.69 58.01 1.55
C TYR A 734 -24.72 57.26 2.48
N HIS A 735 -23.99 58.03 3.29
CA HIS A 735 -23.31 57.53 4.47
C HIS A 735 -24.19 57.83 5.70
N LYS A 736 -25.03 56.87 6.16
CA LYS A 736 -25.53 56.76 7.56
C LYS A 736 -26.54 55.61 7.83
N VAL A 737 -26.18 54.76 8.79
CA VAL A 737 -27.02 54.30 9.93
C VAL A 737 -28.23 53.37 9.65
N THR A 738 -28.00 52.08 9.88
CA THR A 738 -28.93 51.05 10.43
C THR A 738 -29.24 51.32 11.92
N PRO A 739 -30.17 50.62 12.65
CA PRO A 739 -30.81 49.32 12.34
C PRO A 739 -32.33 49.19 12.66
N ALA A 740 -32.93 48.04 12.36
CA ALA A 740 -33.87 47.34 13.27
C ALA A 740 -34.22 45.90 12.83
N LEU A 741 -34.38 45.02 13.83
CA LEU A 741 -35.25 43.82 13.90
C LEU A 741 -35.30 42.82 12.72
N ASN A 742 -34.61 41.70 12.93
CA ASN A 742 -34.90 40.37 12.38
C ASN A 742 -35.18 39.42 13.56
N VAL A 743 -36.30 38.69 13.60
CA VAL A 743 -36.49 37.46 14.42
C VAL A 743 -37.86 36.77 14.17
N GLN A 744 -37.87 35.44 14.30
CA GLN A 744 -39.03 34.52 14.48
C GLN A 744 -40.11 34.34 13.38
N SER A 745 -40.24 33.07 12.95
CA SER A 745 -41.52 32.36 12.94
C SER A 745 -41.33 30.84 13.04
N LYS A 746 -41.98 30.16 13.99
CA LYS A 746 -42.18 28.70 14.01
C LYS A 746 -43.28 28.32 15.01
N TYR A 747 -44.07 27.26 14.70
CA TYR A 747 -45.13 26.66 15.53
C TYR A 747 -46.41 27.52 15.68
N ILE A 748 -47.63 26.98 15.84
CA ILE A 748 -48.13 25.59 15.96
C ILE A 748 -49.57 25.51 15.38
N PHE A 749 -50.01 24.38 14.81
CA PHE A 749 -51.26 23.66 15.14
C PHE A 749 -51.45 22.37 14.31
N ASP A 750 -52.21 21.41 14.88
CA ASP A 750 -52.55 20.06 14.39
C ASP A 750 -54.08 19.98 14.14
N PRO A 751 -54.63 18.95 13.44
CA PRO A 751 -55.25 17.86 14.22
C PRO A 751 -55.26 16.43 13.61
N THR A 752 -54.80 15.45 14.41
CA THR A 752 -55.40 14.11 14.68
C THR A 752 -55.59 13.05 13.58
N CYS A 753 -54.97 11.85 13.76
CA CYS A 753 -55.70 10.56 13.96
C CYS A 753 -54.83 9.32 14.32
N VAL A 754 -55.12 8.72 15.50
CA VAL A 754 -54.98 7.32 16.04
C VAL A 754 -54.23 6.19 15.26
N LEU A 755 -53.46 5.25 15.86
CA LEU A 755 -52.74 5.21 17.17
C LEU A 755 -51.51 4.25 17.30
N PRO A 756 -51.57 2.88 17.42
CA PRO A 756 -50.53 2.14 18.17
C PRO A 756 -49.55 1.30 17.31
N GLY A 757 -48.30 1.00 17.72
CA GLY A 757 -47.53 1.25 18.97
C GLY A 757 -46.00 1.02 18.74
N ILE A 758 -45.11 0.78 19.72
CA ILE A 758 -45.24 0.64 21.19
C ILE A 758 -43.88 0.92 21.92
N GLN A 759 -43.76 0.55 23.20
CA GLN A 759 -42.67 0.68 24.22
C GLN A 759 -41.24 0.19 23.79
N TYR A 760 -40.10 0.56 24.43
CA TYR A 760 -39.76 0.60 25.88
C TYR A 760 -38.60 1.56 26.31
N THR A 761 -38.70 2.12 27.54
CA THR A 761 -37.69 2.53 28.59
C THR A 761 -36.25 2.99 28.23
N LEU A 762 -35.72 4.14 28.72
CA LEU A 762 -35.14 4.45 30.08
C LEU A 762 -33.87 3.62 30.43
N GLU A 763 -32.74 4.09 31.01
CA GLU A 763 -32.28 5.32 31.74
C GLU A 763 -30.82 5.69 31.33
N GLY A 764 -30.04 6.70 31.83
CA GLY A 764 -30.24 7.82 32.76
C GLY A 764 -28.92 8.57 33.18
N ASN A 765 -29.04 9.86 33.54
CA ASN A 765 -28.18 10.77 34.36
C ASN A 765 -26.63 10.59 34.51
N VAL A 766 -25.74 11.57 34.26
CA VAL A 766 -25.58 13.00 34.72
C VAL A 766 -24.86 13.20 36.08
N LYS A 767 -23.72 13.94 36.05
CA LYS A 767 -23.07 14.80 37.10
C LYS A 767 -21.67 15.27 36.60
N LYS A 768 -21.07 16.43 36.94
CA LYS A 768 -21.43 17.56 37.83
C LYS A 768 -20.56 18.83 37.53
N SER A 769 -21.05 20.04 37.89
CA SER A 769 -20.36 21.25 38.47
C SER A 769 -18.89 21.64 38.14
N GLN A 770 -18.44 22.91 38.08
CA GLN A 770 -19.09 24.24 38.32
C GLN A 770 -18.25 25.43 37.75
N GLN A 771 -18.86 26.63 37.75
CA GLN A 771 -18.30 27.99 37.47
C GLN A 771 -17.45 28.55 38.66
N PRO A 772 -16.81 29.78 38.68
CA PRO A 772 -17.18 31.02 37.94
C PRO A 772 -16.06 32.06 37.54
N MET A 773 -16.48 33.10 36.77
CA MET A 773 -16.32 34.60 36.88
C MET A 773 -15.02 35.27 37.47
N VAL A 774 -14.63 36.56 37.24
CA VAL A 774 -14.93 37.73 36.33
C VAL A 774 -13.86 38.85 36.59
N ASP A 775 -13.76 39.88 35.72
CA ASP A 775 -13.08 41.21 35.92
C ASP A 775 -11.51 41.24 36.03
N ARG A 776 -10.75 42.36 35.93
CA ARG A 776 -10.82 43.67 35.20
C ARG A 776 -9.50 44.47 35.45
N GLU A 777 -9.29 45.61 34.76
CA GLU A 777 -8.28 46.69 35.05
C GLU A 777 -6.77 46.35 34.83
N ASP A 778 -5.82 47.30 34.92
CA ASP A 778 -5.56 48.46 34.02
C ASP A 778 -4.08 49.00 34.13
N ILE A 779 -3.65 49.90 33.22
CA ILE A 779 -2.61 50.98 33.37
C ILE A 779 -1.10 50.67 33.70
N HIS A 780 -0.24 50.80 32.65
CA HIS A 780 1.02 51.60 32.50
C HIS A 780 2.45 51.30 33.11
N CYS A 781 3.44 51.31 32.19
CA CYS A 781 4.76 52.04 32.16
C CYS A 781 5.99 51.77 33.08
N ARG A 782 7.14 51.36 32.46
CA ARG A 782 8.43 52.12 32.26
C ARG A 782 9.57 51.21 31.72
N THR A 783 10.07 51.37 30.47
CA THR A 783 11.25 52.16 29.99
C THR A 783 12.66 51.79 30.50
N MET A 784 13.58 51.33 29.62
CA MET A 784 14.74 52.13 29.10
C MET A 784 15.73 51.34 28.19
N LEU A 785 16.25 52.02 27.15
CA LEU A 785 17.56 51.91 26.42
C LEU A 785 18.12 50.52 25.99
N GLY A 786 18.69 50.31 24.79
CA GLY A 786 19.00 51.14 23.59
C GLY A 786 19.89 50.31 22.61
N ASN A 787 20.22 50.67 21.35
CA ASN A 787 19.98 51.88 20.54
C ASN A 787 19.17 51.53 19.24
N GLY A 788 19.52 51.72 17.95
CA GLY A 788 20.73 52.14 17.19
C GLY A 788 21.53 50.95 16.64
N TRP A 789 21.96 50.84 15.35
CA TRP A 789 21.97 51.74 14.16
C TRP A 789 22.00 50.86 12.86
N ASP A 790 21.79 51.33 11.61
CA ASP A 790 21.01 52.45 11.03
C ASP A 790 21.04 52.41 9.45
N ASN A 791 20.04 53.00 8.77
CA ASN A 791 19.99 53.55 7.38
C ASN A 791 20.36 52.70 6.11
N SER A 792 19.85 52.96 4.87
CA SER A 792 18.87 53.95 4.36
C SER A 792 18.29 53.64 2.94
N THR A 793 16.95 53.69 2.76
CA THR A 793 16.15 54.48 1.75
C THR A 793 16.43 54.47 0.21
N LEU A 794 15.55 54.80 -0.76
CA LEU A 794 14.10 55.12 -0.91
C LEU A 794 13.68 54.90 -2.43
N ARG A 795 12.42 54.63 -2.84
CA ARG A 795 11.37 55.53 -3.44
C ARG A 795 11.84 56.63 -4.44
N ARG A 796 11.06 57.12 -5.44
CA ARG A 796 9.72 56.80 -6.04
C ARG A 796 9.46 57.61 -7.35
N HIS A 797 8.54 57.10 -8.19
CA HIS A 797 7.48 57.83 -8.95
C HIS A 797 7.74 58.65 -10.26
N GLN A 798 6.87 58.31 -11.26
CA GLN A 798 5.98 59.17 -12.07
C GLN A 798 6.39 59.80 -13.43
N GLN A 799 5.62 59.36 -14.46
CA GLN A 799 4.81 60.13 -15.44
C GLN A 799 5.31 60.50 -16.86
N MET A 800 4.29 60.50 -17.75
CA MET A 800 4.13 61.09 -19.11
C MET A 800 4.99 60.56 -20.28
N PHE A 801 4.44 59.77 -21.21
CA PHE A 801 3.55 60.08 -22.37
C PHE A 801 4.24 60.67 -23.63
N VAL A 802 3.74 60.23 -24.81
CA VAL A 802 3.99 60.69 -26.20
C VAL A 802 5.22 60.07 -26.92
N PRO A 803 5.10 59.60 -28.20
CA PRO A 803 6.09 58.74 -28.85
C PRO A 803 6.83 59.37 -30.06
N ARG A 804 7.78 58.64 -30.66
CA ARG A 804 8.08 58.73 -32.10
C ARG A 804 8.73 57.44 -32.66
N GLU A 805 8.60 57.26 -33.96
CA GLU A 805 9.09 56.11 -34.75
C GLU A 805 10.43 56.43 -35.47
N GLU A 806 10.89 55.43 -36.25
CA GLU A 806 11.74 55.54 -37.45
C GLU A 806 13.24 55.89 -37.34
N SER A 807 14.07 54.86 -37.59
CA SER A 807 14.87 54.68 -38.83
C SER A 807 16.40 54.58 -38.74
N MET A 808 16.90 53.59 -39.50
CA MET A 808 18.16 53.50 -40.26
C MET A 808 19.55 53.45 -39.57
N SER A 809 20.23 52.33 -39.88
CA SER A 809 21.67 52.01 -39.81
C SER A 809 22.52 52.87 -40.81
N PRO A 810 23.85 52.68 -41.02
CA PRO A 810 24.76 51.61 -40.54
C PRO A 810 26.19 52.06 -40.08
N GLY A 811 27.04 51.09 -39.66
CA GLY A 811 28.48 51.32 -39.43
C GLY A 811 29.34 50.08 -39.13
N TYR A 812 30.19 49.67 -40.10
CA TYR A 812 31.66 49.44 -40.01
C TYR A 812 32.32 49.17 -38.62
N ARG A 813 33.34 48.28 -38.43
CA ARG A 813 34.09 47.34 -39.33
C ARG A 813 35.08 46.44 -38.51
N GLU A 814 35.36 45.20 -38.97
CA GLU A 814 36.66 44.43 -38.85
C GLU A 814 37.29 44.17 -37.43
N LEU A 815 38.29 43.29 -37.17
CA LEU A 815 39.16 42.36 -37.96
C LEU A 815 39.70 41.18 -37.09
N SER A 816 40.09 40.03 -37.72
CA SER A 816 41.16 39.04 -37.35
C SER A 816 41.19 38.37 -35.94
N SER A 817 41.65 37.13 -35.72
CA SER A 817 42.58 36.22 -36.45
C SER A 817 42.14 34.74 -36.26
N ALA A 818 42.10 33.87 -37.29
CA ALA A 818 43.22 33.16 -37.96
C ALA A 818 43.94 32.17 -37.01
N ASP A 819 43.91 30.83 -37.18
CA ASP A 819 44.35 29.90 -38.28
C ASP A 819 45.63 29.16 -37.85
N GLU A 820 46.04 28.00 -38.39
CA GLU A 820 45.39 27.08 -39.36
C GLU A 820 45.21 25.70 -38.67
N THR A 821 45.51 24.45 -39.10
CA THR A 821 45.93 23.64 -40.29
C THR A 821 45.58 22.17 -39.88
N SER A 822 45.50 21.10 -40.69
CA SER A 822 45.21 20.75 -42.10
C SER A 822 45.21 19.18 -42.14
N GLU A 823 44.75 18.40 -43.12
CA GLU A 823 44.14 18.60 -44.45
C GLU A 823 42.76 17.83 -44.47
N MET A 824 42.14 17.24 -45.51
CA MET A 824 42.44 17.05 -46.95
C MET A 824 41.16 16.85 -47.81
N SER A 825 41.39 16.93 -49.12
CA SER A 825 40.62 16.59 -50.34
C SER A 825 39.54 15.47 -50.33
N ILE A 826 38.59 15.37 -51.28
CA ILE A 826 38.52 15.87 -52.68
C ILE A 826 37.11 16.47 -53.03
N LEU A 827 37.10 17.39 -54.02
CA LEU A 827 36.02 17.94 -54.88
C LEU A 827 34.89 16.96 -55.33
N SER A 828 33.69 17.34 -55.84
CA SER A 828 32.91 18.60 -56.05
C SER A 828 31.49 18.23 -56.61
N SER A 829 30.60 19.01 -57.27
CA SER A 829 30.53 20.39 -57.82
C SER A 829 29.09 20.83 -58.23
N HIS A 830 28.74 22.10 -57.97
CA HIS A 830 27.93 23.06 -58.78
C HIS A 830 26.45 22.88 -59.24
N THR A 831 25.77 24.06 -59.21
CA THR A 831 24.68 24.62 -60.05
C THR A 831 23.23 24.06 -60.03
N ASP A 832 22.37 24.71 -59.23
CA ASP A 832 21.37 25.74 -59.61
C ASP A 832 20.33 25.55 -60.76
N SER A 833 19.26 26.38 -60.69
CA SER A 833 18.19 26.66 -61.68
C SER A 833 17.09 25.60 -61.93
N SER A 834 15.85 25.91 -62.37
CA SER A 834 15.00 27.12 -62.21
C SER A 834 13.57 26.90 -62.78
N HIS A 835 12.53 27.36 -62.06
CA HIS A 835 11.13 27.56 -62.54
C HIS A 835 10.37 26.28 -63.01
N GLY A 836 9.03 26.20 -63.05
CA GLY A 836 7.97 27.07 -62.51
C GLY A 836 6.64 26.94 -63.30
N TRP A 837 5.48 27.17 -62.63
CA TRP A 837 4.12 27.29 -63.23
C TRP A 837 3.55 25.98 -63.86
N SER A 838 2.24 25.72 -64.03
CA SER A 838 0.98 26.30 -63.49
C SER A 838 -0.27 25.45 -63.85
N VAL A 839 -1.28 25.41 -62.96
CA VAL A 839 -2.76 25.36 -63.22
C VAL A 839 -3.39 24.16 -63.99
N GLY A 840 -4.59 23.73 -63.52
CA GLY A 840 -5.55 22.86 -64.23
C GLY A 840 -5.83 21.53 -63.48
N SER A 841 -7.00 21.12 -62.96
CA SER A 841 -8.46 21.46 -63.03
C SER A 841 -9.31 20.41 -63.77
N ALA A 842 -10.39 19.94 -63.12
CA ALA A 842 -11.38 18.91 -63.54
C ALA A 842 -10.84 17.47 -63.73
N GLY A 843 -11.61 16.38 -63.55
CA GLY A 843 -12.98 16.14 -63.04
C GLY A 843 -13.10 14.66 -62.57
N HIS A 844 -13.98 14.28 -61.63
CA HIS A 844 -15.34 13.73 -61.90
C HIS A 844 -15.39 12.85 -63.17
N TYR A 845 -15.68 11.54 -63.13
CA TYR A 845 -16.81 10.87 -62.45
C TYR A 845 -16.53 9.41 -61.98
N GLU A 846 -17.58 8.69 -61.55
CA GLU A 846 -17.60 7.39 -60.87
C GLU A 846 -17.49 6.15 -61.81
N THR A 847 -17.17 4.97 -61.25
CA THR A 847 -17.92 3.71 -61.47
C THR A 847 -17.44 2.51 -60.62
N LEU A 848 -18.40 1.67 -60.21
CA LEU A 848 -18.30 0.24 -59.89
C LEU A 848 -19.25 -0.50 -60.90
N PRO A 849 -19.32 -1.85 -61.05
CA PRO A 849 -18.86 -2.92 -60.13
C PRO A 849 -18.26 -4.21 -60.77
N ASP A 850 -18.00 -5.20 -59.90
CA ASP A 850 -18.21 -6.67 -60.05
C ASP A 850 -17.30 -7.67 -60.85
N LEU A 851 -17.02 -8.76 -60.12
CA LEU A 851 -16.88 -10.20 -60.46
C LEU A 851 -15.72 -10.79 -61.33
N CYS A 852 -15.04 -11.78 -60.71
CA CYS A 852 -14.52 -13.06 -61.30
C CYS A 852 -13.31 -13.05 -62.27
N ARG A 853 -12.48 -14.12 -62.43
CA ARG A 853 -12.09 -15.33 -61.63
C ARG A 853 -10.88 -16.03 -62.35
N TYR A 854 -10.39 -17.18 -61.83
CA TYR A 854 -9.34 -18.11 -62.35
C TYR A 854 -7.87 -17.70 -62.04
N GLN A 855 -7.03 -18.48 -61.32
CA GLN A 855 -6.44 -19.86 -61.46
C GLN A 855 -5.03 -19.83 -62.09
N ILE A 856 -4.04 -20.71 -61.82
CA ILE A 856 -3.88 -21.93 -60.96
C ILE A 856 -2.36 -22.12 -60.63
N GLU A 857 -1.85 -22.85 -59.62
CA GLU A 857 -2.42 -23.39 -58.37
C GLU A 857 -1.57 -22.94 -57.14
N HIS A 858 -0.68 -23.64 -56.40
CA HIS A 858 -0.28 -25.07 -56.16
C HIS A 858 0.18 -25.12 -54.67
N THR A 859 -0.50 -25.83 -53.75
CA THR A 859 -0.19 -27.19 -53.18
C THR A 859 1.19 -27.40 -52.53
N TRP A 860 1.35 -27.97 -51.33
CA TRP A 860 0.43 -28.63 -50.37
C TRP A 860 1.00 -28.54 -48.91
N ASN A 861 0.21 -28.44 -47.83
CA ASN A 861 -0.47 -29.52 -47.04
C ASN A 861 0.49 -30.58 -46.42
N ARG A 862 0.32 -31.10 -45.18
CA ARG A 862 -0.77 -30.99 -44.18
C ARG A 862 -0.32 -31.39 -42.73
N ARG A 863 -1.22 -31.14 -41.76
CA ARG A 863 -1.39 -31.69 -40.38
C ARG A 863 -1.13 -33.23 -40.27
N LYS A 864 -0.99 -33.92 -39.10
CA LYS A 864 -1.50 -33.69 -37.72
C LYS A 864 -0.90 -34.68 -36.66
N GLN A 865 -0.79 -34.26 -35.39
CA GLN A 865 -0.91 -34.99 -34.09
C GLN A 865 -0.41 -36.46 -33.84
N LEU A 866 0.48 -36.60 -32.81
CA LEU A 866 0.47 -37.55 -31.65
C LEU A 866 0.49 -39.10 -31.85
N PRO A 867 1.18 -39.89 -30.97
CA PRO A 867 0.82 -40.07 -29.55
C PRO A 867 1.98 -40.19 -28.52
N HIS A 868 1.63 -40.48 -27.25
CA HIS A 868 2.51 -40.83 -26.10
C HIS A 868 3.06 -42.29 -26.21
N THR A 869 3.91 -42.89 -25.35
CA THR A 869 4.14 -42.77 -23.88
C THR A 869 5.42 -43.54 -23.42
N LEU A 870 5.86 -43.38 -22.14
CA LEU A 870 6.79 -44.26 -21.35
C LEU A 870 8.30 -44.18 -21.74
N ASP A 871 9.33 -44.49 -20.93
CA ASP A 871 9.53 -45.04 -19.56
C ASP A 871 11.02 -44.79 -19.08
N ARG A 872 11.58 -45.04 -17.87
CA ARG A 872 11.14 -45.42 -16.49
C ARG A 872 12.30 -45.19 -15.46
N SER A 873 11.99 -45.00 -14.16
CA SER A 873 12.86 -45.26 -12.96
C SER A 873 14.08 -44.35 -12.71
N ARG A 874 14.74 -44.29 -11.53
CA ARG A 874 14.65 -45.03 -10.23
C ARG A 874 14.61 -44.03 -9.05
N GLY A 875 14.18 -44.37 -7.82
CA GLY A 875 13.57 -45.60 -7.31
C GLY A 875 14.03 -45.95 -5.88
N ASP A 876 13.09 -46.11 -4.94
CA ASP A 876 13.32 -46.61 -3.58
C ASP A 876 13.24 -48.16 -3.50
N ASN A 877 13.87 -48.75 -2.48
CA ASN A 877 13.91 -50.20 -2.25
C ASN A 877 13.18 -50.61 -0.96
N ASN A 878 12.61 -51.83 -0.97
CA ASN A 878 11.83 -52.40 0.13
C ASN A 878 12.63 -52.69 1.39
N ASN A 879 11.97 -52.65 2.56
CA ASN A 879 12.04 -53.78 3.51
C ASN A 879 10.84 -53.91 4.47
N GLN A 880 9.98 -54.88 4.11
CA GLN A 880 9.18 -55.83 4.90
C GLN A 880 9.05 -55.81 6.45
N TYR A 881 7.88 -56.34 6.90
CA TYR A 881 7.53 -57.01 8.18
C TYR A 881 6.88 -56.20 9.36
N PRO A 882 6.08 -56.85 10.27
CA PRO A 882 4.83 -56.26 10.82
C PRO A 882 4.59 -56.46 12.36
N GLY A 883 3.44 -56.02 12.90
CA GLY A 883 2.94 -56.57 14.18
C GLY A 883 1.80 -55.82 14.93
N TYR A 884 0.61 -56.44 14.96
CA TYR A 884 -0.42 -56.45 16.03
C TYR A 884 -0.81 -55.20 16.87
N THR A 885 -2.02 -54.72 16.57
CA THR A 885 -3.16 -54.40 17.49
C THR A 885 -3.00 -54.50 19.02
N TYR A 886 -3.62 -53.55 19.75
CA TYR A 886 -4.77 -53.85 20.66
C TYR A 886 -5.64 -52.60 20.93
N GLN A 887 -6.92 -52.82 21.28
CA GLN A 887 -8.00 -51.88 21.66
C GLN A 887 -8.77 -52.51 22.87
N PRO A 888 -9.91 -51.97 23.41
CA PRO A 888 -10.73 -50.79 23.07
C PRO A 888 -10.68 -49.75 24.24
N ASN A 889 -11.70 -49.08 24.82
CA ASN A 889 -13.18 -49.01 24.66
C ASN A 889 -13.78 -47.77 25.39
N ILE A 890 -15.09 -47.48 25.19
CA ILE A 890 -16.03 -46.78 26.14
C ILE A 890 -15.72 -45.30 26.49
N ASP A 891 -16.61 -44.28 26.43
CA ASP A 891 -18.02 -44.08 25.98
C ASP A 891 -18.35 -42.54 26.07
N SER A 892 -19.47 -41.92 25.62
CA SER A 892 -20.56 -42.23 24.66
C SER A 892 -21.45 -40.96 24.42
N ASN A 893 -22.53 -41.12 23.63
CA ASN A 893 -23.86 -40.45 23.74
C ASN A 893 -24.17 -38.98 23.33
N THR A 894 -24.91 -38.88 22.20
CA THR A 894 -26.23 -38.17 21.99
C THR A 894 -26.35 -36.63 21.84
N VAL A 895 -27.34 -36.04 21.12
CA VAL A 895 -28.17 -36.42 19.92
C VAL A 895 -29.08 -35.26 19.40
N CYS A 896 -29.59 -35.37 18.16
CA CYS A 896 -30.87 -34.82 17.60
C CYS A 896 -31.03 -33.46 16.89
N HIS A 897 -32.19 -33.38 16.20
CA HIS A 897 -32.67 -32.48 15.14
C HIS A 897 -33.64 -31.39 15.64
N PRO A 898 -34.21 -30.53 14.74
CA PRO A 898 -35.64 -30.71 14.41
C PRO A 898 -36.02 -30.57 12.91
N ASP A 899 -37.28 -30.87 12.60
CA ASP A 899 -37.97 -30.81 11.28
C ASP A 899 -38.47 -29.37 10.93
N GLN A 900 -39.16 -29.01 9.83
CA GLN A 900 -40.33 -29.67 9.20
C GLN A 900 -40.89 -28.90 7.96
N ILE A 901 -41.68 -29.62 7.13
CA ILE A 901 -42.74 -29.24 6.16
C ILE A 901 -42.48 -29.76 4.71
N PRO A 902 -43.37 -30.62 4.15
CA PRO A 902 -43.24 -31.21 2.82
C PRO A 902 -44.31 -30.75 1.79
N LEU A 903 -44.15 -31.14 0.51
CA LEU A 903 -45.25 -31.62 -0.33
C LEU A 903 -44.74 -32.42 -1.56
N ASN A 904 -45.51 -33.43 -1.97
CA ASN A 904 -45.25 -34.28 -3.15
C ASN A 904 -45.86 -33.66 -4.43
N ILE A 905 -45.45 -34.14 -5.62
CA ILE A 905 -46.32 -34.89 -6.55
C ILE A 905 -45.54 -35.52 -7.73
N THR A 906 -46.06 -36.67 -8.17
CA THR A 906 -45.59 -37.65 -9.18
C THR A 906 -45.37 -37.13 -10.61
N GLY A 907 -44.62 -37.89 -11.45
CA GLY A 907 -44.64 -37.68 -12.92
C GLY A 907 -43.68 -38.55 -13.78
N THR A 908 -43.89 -39.86 -13.86
CA THR A 908 -43.04 -40.82 -14.62
C THR A 908 -43.29 -40.85 -16.15
N THR A 909 -42.38 -41.53 -16.87
CA THR A 909 -42.55 -42.19 -18.22
C THR A 909 -42.75 -41.29 -19.46
N SER A 910 -42.34 -41.66 -20.70
CA SER A 910 -41.45 -42.75 -21.21
C SER A 910 -41.01 -42.50 -22.67
N LYS A 911 -40.03 -43.28 -23.17
CA LYS A 911 -39.54 -43.28 -24.57
C LYS A 911 -40.61 -43.68 -25.60
N ILE A 912 -40.38 -43.33 -26.88
CA ILE A 912 -40.43 -44.27 -28.03
C ILE A 912 -39.55 -43.74 -29.20
N THR A 913 -39.27 -44.61 -30.18
CA THR A 913 -38.23 -44.51 -31.23
C THR A 913 -38.81 -44.11 -32.60
N GLU A 914 -38.01 -43.59 -33.54
CA GLU A 914 -38.08 -44.01 -34.96
C GLU A 914 -36.84 -43.65 -35.83
N GLN A 915 -36.77 -44.24 -37.03
CA GLN A 915 -35.70 -44.16 -38.05
C GLN A 915 -36.36 -44.51 -39.43
N PRO A 916 -35.84 -44.12 -40.62
CA PRO A 916 -34.82 -44.97 -41.31
C PRO A 916 -33.92 -44.22 -42.35
N SER A 917 -33.41 -44.96 -43.35
CA SER A 917 -32.25 -44.71 -44.24
C SER A 917 -32.56 -44.61 -45.75
N THR A 918 -31.59 -44.17 -46.59
CA THR A 918 -31.42 -44.60 -48.01
C THR A 918 -29.94 -44.56 -48.50
N THR A 919 -29.63 -45.36 -49.55
CA THR A 919 -28.29 -45.71 -50.16
C THR A 919 -28.51 -46.13 -51.66
N PRO A 920 -27.63 -46.80 -52.48
CA PRO A 920 -26.23 -47.27 -52.34
C PRO A 920 -25.31 -47.18 -53.64
N MET A 921 -24.16 -47.91 -53.64
CA MET A 921 -23.41 -48.48 -54.82
C MET A 921 -22.55 -47.54 -55.72
N THR A 922 -21.58 -48.00 -56.56
CA THR A 922 -21.20 -49.32 -57.15
C THR A 922 -19.70 -49.72 -57.04
N SER A 923 -19.30 -50.89 -57.59
CA SER A 923 -17.95 -51.50 -57.68
C SER A 923 -17.46 -51.63 -59.16
N VAL A 924 -16.31 -52.18 -59.60
CA VAL A 924 -15.36 -53.22 -59.10
C VAL A 924 -13.86 -52.78 -59.33
N PHE A 925 -12.77 -53.50 -59.68
CA PHE A 925 -12.45 -54.89 -60.16
C PHE A 925 -11.03 -55.37 -59.70
N THR A 926 -10.27 -56.18 -60.47
CA THR A 926 -9.12 -56.99 -59.97
C THR A 926 -7.93 -57.20 -60.93
N SER A 927 -6.72 -57.45 -60.40
CA SER A 927 -5.74 -58.41 -60.96
C SER A 927 -4.83 -59.01 -59.86
N ASN A 928 -4.01 -60.04 -60.17
CA ASN A 928 -3.40 -60.97 -59.18
C ASN A 928 -1.85 -60.93 -59.14
N ASN A 929 -1.24 -61.28 -57.99
CA ASN A 929 -0.38 -62.49 -57.83
C ASN A 929 0.26 -62.66 -56.41
N LYS A 930 0.85 -63.85 -56.17
CA LYS A 930 1.46 -64.43 -54.94
C LYS A 930 2.58 -65.41 -55.39
N PRO A 931 3.37 -66.10 -54.52
CA PRO A 931 3.91 -65.88 -53.16
C PRO A 931 5.49 -65.99 -53.22
N PRO A 932 6.30 -66.68 -52.36
CA PRO A 932 6.29 -67.06 -50.93
C PRO A 932 7.60 -66.75 -50.11
N LEU A 933 7.67 -67.25 -48.86
CA LEU A 933 8.85 -67.45 -47.96
C LEU A 933 9.80 -68.59 -48.45
N PRO A 934 11.04 -68.89 -47.92
CA PRO A 934 11.41 -69.03 -46.47
C PRO A 934 12.93 -68.96 -46.02
N ALA A 935 13.19 -69.33 -44.73
CA ALA A 935 14.25 -70.26 -44.22
C ALA A 935 15.59 -69.84 -43.51
N VAL A 936 15.59 -69.90 -42.15
CA VAL A 936 16.48 -70.63 -41.17
C VAL A 936 18.07 -70.49 -41.18
N PRO A 937 18.93 -71.17 -40.33
CA PRO A 937 19.89 -70.44 -39.44
C PRO A 937 21.37 -70.94 -39.39
N LYS A 938 22.20 -70.42 -38.45
CA LYS A 938 23.37 -71.06 -37.75
C LYS A 938 24.01 -70.09 -36.70
N VAL A 939 24.89 -70.46 -35.74
CA VAL A 939 24.93 -71.53 -34.69
C VAL A 939 26.21 -71.39 -33.80
N THR A 940 26.26 -72.05 -32.62
CA THR A 940 27.43 -72.41 -31.74
C THR A 940 28.08 -71.46 -30.69
N THR A 941 28.35 -72.09 -29.52
CA THR A 941 29.51 -71.99 -28.56
C THR A 941 29.70 -70.88 -27.49
N LEU A 942 29.51 -71.33 -26.24
CA LEU A 942 30.21 -71.02 -24.95
C LEU A 942 31.72 -71.46 -24.97
N PRO A 943 32.57 -71.41 -23.88
CA PRO A 943 32.37 -71.02 -22.45
C PRO A 943 33.52 -70.25 -21.68
N LYS A 944 33.22 -69.78 -20.44
CA LYS A 944 34.00 -69.81 -19.15
C LYS A 944 35.34 -69.03 -18.88
N VAL A 945 35.31 -68.16 -17.83
CA VAL A 945 36.15 -67.97 -16.57
C VAL A 945 37.65 -68.41 -16.44
N PRO A 946 38.46 -68.03 -15.39
CA PRO A 946 38.30 -67.09 -14.22
C PRO A 946 39.53 -66.24 -13.72
N SER A 947 39.29 -65.35 -12.71
CA SER A 947 40.06 -65.09 -11.44
C SER A 947 41.51 -64.53 -11.29
N VAL A 948 41.62 -63.44 -10.49
CA VAL A 948 42.44 -63.26 -9.23
C VAL A 948 43.84 -62.55 -9.18
N LEU A 949 43.91 -61.54 -8.27
CA LEU A 949 45.00 -60.91 -7.46
C LEU A 949 46.49 -60.79 -7.93
N GLN A 950 47.08 -59.58 -7.83
CA GLN A 950 48.05 -59.17 -6.75
C GLN A 950 48.51 -57.68 -6.85
N VAL A 951 49.37 -57.22 -5.92
CA VAL A 951 49.80 -55.81 -5.64
C VAL A 951 51.34 -55.75 -5.48
N PRO A 952 52.09 -54.73 -5.99
CA PRO A 952 53.01 -53.96 -5.10
C PRO A 952 53.50 -52.53 -5.53
N VAL A 953 53.52 -51.58 -4.56
CA VAL A 953 54.70 -50.80 -4.04
C VAL A 953 55.34 -49.55 -4.76
N LEU A 954 55.53 -48.48 -3.94
CA LEU A 954 56.48 -47.32 -3.91
C LEU A 954 56.64 -46.25 -5.02
N SER A 955 56.56 -44.96 -4.62
CA SER A 955 57.70 -44.00 -4.60
C SER A 955 57.33 -42.64 -3.93
N THR A 956 58.33 -41.83 -3.55
CA THR A 956 58.27 -40.53 -2.81
C THR A 956 59.33 -39.56 -3.41
N PRO A 957 59.73 -38.38 -2.85
CA PRO A 957 59.19 -37.49 -1.78
C PRO A 957 59.19 -35.96 -2.16
N ASN A 958 58.76 -35.05 -1.25
CA ASN A 958 59.51 -33.83 -0.84
C ASN A 958 58.78 -32.90 0.17
N ASN A 959 59.45 -32.57 1.29
CA ASN A 959 59.76 -31.24 1.90
C ASN A 959 58.81 -30.01 1.72
N THR A 960 58.66 -29.05 2.67
CA THR A 960 59.50 -28.67 3.84
C THR A 960 58.76 -27.78 4.89
N ILE A 961 58.91 -28.13 6.19
CA ILE A 961 59.36 -27.32 7.36
C ILE A 961 58.75 -25.93 7.74
N ALA A 962 58.50 -25.78 9.06
CA ALA A 962 58.54 -24.60 9.97
C ALA A 962 57.32 -23.66 10.19
N LEU A 963 56.86 -23.68 11.46
CA LEU A 963 56.69 -22.54 12.39
C LEU A 963 56.11 -21.20 11.88
N HIS A 964 54.95 -20.83 12.42
CA HIS A 964 54.95 -19.99 13.63
C HIS A 964 53.74 -20.27 14.54
#